data_AF-A0A3B5LT49-F1
#
_entry.id   AF-A0A3B5LT49-F1
#
_cell.length_a   1.000
_cell.length_b   1.000
_cell.length_c   1.000
_cell.angle_alpha   90.00
_cell.angle_beta   90.00
_cell.angle_gamma   90.00
#
_symmetry.space_group_name_H-M   'P 1'
#
loop_
_entity.id
_entity.type
_entity.pdbx_description
1 polymer ?
#
loop_
_entity_poly.entity_id
_entity_poly.type
_entity_poly.pdbx_seq_one_letter_code
_entity_poly.pdbx_strand_id
1 'polypeptide(L)'
;MLHINLPIICVWLNIVKDLRLSYGGMEDWIQQRAALCRQWGEELLQEACSSLAEEMSLDPSAPGGMVRYRQTLTLSLFYKFYLTVLQKLRLQVYQVQQTHLHHGQNQDDMVGCPIMHLSALKQATGEAVYCDDVPLYENELYLALITSTKAHARILNTHLEKVLVRVKRMGGGFGGKESRTTVLSTVVAVAANRPVRCMLDRDEDMLITGGRHPFYGKYKVGFLQSGKVVALDVSFYSNSGNSMDLSQIMERALFHMENSYRIPNVRGQGFMCRTNLPSNTAFRGFGGPQGMMVAENWITDVAHSLGHSPEEVRRLNLYLEGESTPYNQILHGLTLDRCWDECLSRSEYEQRRAAADLFNRQNRWTKQGLAIVPTKFGISFTATFLNQAGALVHIYRDGSVLLTHGGTEMGQGLHTKMVQVASRVLGIPCSKVFISETSTNTVANTSPTAASASTDLNGAAVQNACEILLKRLEPFKTKNPKGSWEDWVNAAYFDRVNLSANGFYKTPDLGYDFDTNSGRAFNYYSYGVACSEVEIDCLTGAHKNLRTTIVMDVGHSLNPAIDIGQVEGGFMQGLGLFTLEELHYSPQGVLLTRGPGSYKIPAFGDIPTQLTVSLLRDAPNEKAIFASKAVGEPPLFLAASVFYAIKDAVRAARAESQMMGPFRLDSPASAERIRNACCDRFTKLV
;
A
#
# COMPACT_ATOMS: atom_id res chain seq x y z
N MET A 1 -15.21 -27.12 -0.83
CA MET A 1 -14.80 -27.72 -2.12
C MET A 1 -16.05 -28.35 -2.74
N LEU A 2 -16.31 -28.13 -4.03
CA LEU A 2 -17.63 -28.44 -4.64
C LEU A 2 -17.52 -29.71 -5.51
N HIS A 3 -18.03 -30.85 -5.02
CA HIS A 3 -18.12 -32.08 -5.81
C HIS A 3 -19.53 -32.22 -6.41
N ILE A 4 -19.68 -31.89 -7.68
CA ILE A 4 -20.91 -32.13 -8.46
C ILE A 4 -20.63 -33.26 -9.45
N ASN A 5 -21.32 -34.39 -9.29
CA ASN A 5 -21.37 -35.42 -10.34
C ASN A 5 -22.29 -34.96 -11.46
N LEU A 6 -21.91 -35.26 -12.71
CA LEU A 6 -22.72 -34.93 -13.88
C LEU A 6 -24.08 -35.64 -13.83
N PRO A 7 -25.20 -34.93 -14.02
CA PRO A 7 -26.52 -35.55 -14.12
C PRO A 7 -26.57 -36.41 -15.40
N ILE A 8 -27.13 -37.62 -15.29
CA ILE A 8 -27.31 -38.52 -16.44
C ILE A 8 -28.53 -38.06 -17.25
N ILE A 9 -28.40 -36.93 -17.96
CA ILE A 9 -29.48 -36.35 -18.77
C ILE A 9 -29.75 -37.24 -19.98
N CYS A 10 -31.03 -37.52 -20.25
CA CYS A 10 -31.42 -38.13 -21.51
C CYS A 10 -31.30 -37.08 -22.63
N VAL A 11 -30.27 -37.21 -23.49
CA VAL A 11 -29.86 -36.22 -24.51
C VAL A 11 -31.01 -35.76 -25.42
N TRP A 12 -32.03 -36.59 -25.61
CA TRP A 12 -33.19 -36.33 -26.47
C TRP A 12 -34.39 -35.63 -25.79
N LEU A 13 -34.37 -35.44 -24.46
CA LEU A 13 -35.52 -34.92 -23.70
C LEU A 13 -35.20 -33.87 -22.63
N ASN A 14 -33.93 -33.63 -22.30
CA ASN A 14 -33.49 -32.70 -21.23
C ASN A 14 -34.08 -33.01 -19.83
N ILE A 15 -34.49 -34.26 -19.58
CA ILE A 15 -35.03 -34.72 -18.29
C ILE A 15 -33.90 -35.16 -17.35
N VAL A 16 -33.96 -34.72 -16.09
CA VAL A 16 -33.03 -35.05 -15.00
C VAL A 16 -33.31 -36.47 -14.46
N LYS A 17 -32.29 -37.34 -14.48
CA LYS A 17 -32.36 -38.71 -13.92
C LYS A 17 -31.67 -38.89 -12.56
N ASP A 18 -30.72 -38.03 -12.25
CA ASP A 18 -30.05 -37.91 -10.94
C ASP A 18 -29.51 -36.48 -10.84
N LEU A 19 -29.58 -35.87 -9.66
CA LEU A 19 -29.04 -34.56 -9.36
C LEU A 19 -28.56 -34.58 -7.91
N ARG A 20 -27.29 -34.23 -7.71
CA ARG A 20 -26.65 -34.19 -6.39
C ARG A 20 -25.91 -32.87 -6.25
N LEU A 21 -26.30 -32.10 -5.24
CA LEU A 21 -25.65 -30.86 -4.87
C LEU A 21 -24.98 -31.06 -3.51
N SER A 22 -23.72 -30.64 -3.40
CA SER A 22 -22.92 -30.77 -2.18
C SER A 22 -22.12 -29.49 -2.00
N TYR A 23 -22.48 -28.73 -0.96
CA TYR A 23 -21.85 -27.45 -0.61
C TYR A 23 -20.93 -27.65 0.60
N GLY A 24 -19.85 -26.86 0.66
CA GLY A 24 -18.93 -26.86 1.79
C GLY A 24 -18.72 -25.43 2.28
N GLY A 25 -18.72 -25.24 3.60
CA GLY A 25 -18.79 -23.91 4.23
C GLY A 25 -20.21 -23.45 4.58
N MET A 26 -21.21 -24.33 4.41
CA MET A 26 -22.60 -24.16 4.87
C MET A 26 -22.85 -25.10 6.06
N GLU A 27 -22.00 -25.00 7.09
CA GLU A 27 -21.88 -25.99 8.19
C GLU A 27 -21.43 -27.39 7.69
N ASP A 28 -21.61 -28.42 8.52
CA ASP A 28 -21.05 -29.77 8.35
C ASP A 28 -21.77 -30.58 7.24
N TRP A 29 -21.24 -30.47 6.01
CA TRP A 29 -21.44 -31.41 4.88
C TRP A 29 -22.91 -31.63 4.41
N ILE A 30 -23.64 -30.58 4.06
CA ILE A 30 -24.99 -30.73 3.48
C ILE A 30 -24.92 -31.36 2.07
N GLN A 31 -25.58 -32.51 1.89
CA GLN A 31 -25.77 -33.19 0.60
C GLN A 31 -27.27 -33.30 0.26
N GLN A 32 -27.68 -32.69 -0.84
CA GLN A 32 -29.07 -32.64 -1.28
C GLN A 32 -29.39 -33.65 -2.38
N ARG A 33 -30.61 -34.20 -2.36
CA ARG A 33 -31.27 -34.89 -3.48
C ARG A 33 -32.58 -34.17 -3.81
N ALA A 34 -32.65 -33.50 -4.95
CA ALA A 34 -33.86 -32.77 -5.39
C ALA A 34 -34.13 -32.99 -6.88
N ALA A 35 -35.41 -32.86 -7.26
CA ALA A 35 -35.90 -32.79 -8.65
C ALA A 35 -35.48 -33.93 -9.62
N LEU A 36 -35.79 -35.18 -9.26
CA LEU A 36 -35.86 -36.27 -10.23
C LEU A 36 -37.02 -36.04 -11.23
N CYS A 37 -36.85 -36.48 -12.47
CA CYS A 37 -37.87 -36.51 -13.55
C CYS A 37 -38.40 -35.14 -14.04
N ARG A 38 -37.83 -34.00 -13.60
CA ARG A 38 -38.13 -32.67 -14.16
C ARG A 38 -37.30 -32.38 -15.43
N GLN A 39 -37.79 -31.47 -16.27
CA GLN A 39 -37.08 -30.96 -17.45
C GLN A 39 -36.16 -29.78 -17.08
N TRP A 40 -35.01 -29.65 -17.73
CA TRP A 40 -34.06 -28.56 -17.50
C TRP A 40 -34.53 -27.23 -18.12
N GLY A 41 -35.17 -26.38 -17.31
CA GLY A 41 -35.69 -25.06 -17.69
C GLY A 41 -35.94 -24.14 -16.49
N GLU A 42 -36.50 -22.94 -16.71
CA GLU A 42 -36.64 -21.92 -15.64
C GLU A 42 -37.56 -22.36 -14.48
N GLU A 43 -38.56 -23.21 -14.71
CA GLU A 43 -39.40 -23.77 -13.62
C GLU A 43 -38.55 -24.56 -12.62
N LEU A 44 -37.72 -25.49 -13.12
CA LEU A 44 -36.79 -26.26 -12.30
C LEU A 44 -35.79 -25.35 -11.58
N LEU A 45 -35.29 -24.32 -12.27
CA LEU A 45 -34.39 -23.34 -11.67
C LEU A 45 -35.07 -22.59 -10.52
N GLN A 46 -36.32 -22.17 -10.68
CA GLN A 46 -37.04 -21.40 -9.68
C GLN A 46 -37.45 -22.28 -8.49
N GLU A 47 -37.95 -23.50 -8.72
CA GLU A 47 -38.23 -24.48 -7.66
C GLU A 47 -36.98 -24.79 -6.83
N ALA A 48 -35.85 -25.10 -7.49
CA ALA A 48 -34.61 -25.44 -6.80
C ALA A 48 -33.94 -24.23 -6.13
N CYS A 49 -34.06 -23.01 -6.67
CA CYS A 49 -33.59 -21.80 -5.98
C CYS A 49 -34.40 -21.50 -4.70
N SER A 50 -35.71 -21.74 -4.69
CA SER A 50 -36.51 -21.59 -3.45
C SER A 50 -36.13 -22.64 -2.41
N SER A 51 -36.09 -23.93 -2.79
CA SER A 51 -35.68 -25.01 -1.88
C SER A 51 -34.27 -24.81 -1.32
N LEU A 52 -33.30 -24.40 -2.16
CA LEU A 52 -31.95 -24.08 -1.70
C LEU A 52 -31.89 -22.86 -0.78
N ALA A 53 -32.79 -21.87 -0.90
CA ALA A 53 -32.82 -20.72 -0.01
C ALA A 53 -33.35 -21.09 1.39
N GLU A 54 -34.35 -21.97 1.46
CA GLU A 54 -34.90 -22.50 2.71
C GLU A 54 -33.93 -23.50 3.37
N GLU A 55 -33.45 -24.50 2.63
CA GLU A 55 -32.61 -25.59 3.16
C GLU A 55 -31.17 -25.16 3.48
N MET A 56 -30.61 -24.15 2.81
CA MET A 56 -29.27 -23.61 3.09
C MET A 56 -29.33 -22.38 4.00
N SER A 57 -30.40 -22.23 4.78
CA SER A 57 -30.50 -21.19 5.80
C SER A 57 -29.43 -21.39 6.89
N LEU A 58 -28.80 -20.29 7.33
CA LEU A 58 -27.76 -20.28 8.35
C LEU A 58 -28.16 -19.31 9.46
N ASP A 59 -27.85 -19.64 10.71
CA ASP A 59 -28.02 -18.72 11.83
C ASP A 59 -27.10 -17.48 11.65
N PRO A 60 -27.53 -16.26 12.03
CA PRO A 60 -26.68 -15.05 11.95
C PRO A 60 -25.34 -15.15 12.71
N SER A 61 -25.20 -16.06 13.67
CA SER A 61 -23.96 -16.34 14.41
C SER A 61 -23.10 -17.46 13.83
N ALA A 62 -23.52 -18.10 12.72
CA ALA A 62 -22.87 -19.28 12.15
C ALA A 62 -21.36 -19.07 11.90
N PRO A 63 -20.49 -20.02 12.29
CA PRO A 63 -19.03 -19.90 12.18
C PRO A 63 -18.57 -19.46 10.78
N GLY A 64 -17.60 -18.54 10.74
CA GLY A 64 -17.12 -17.90 9.51
C GLY A 64 -17.89 -16.65 9.07
N GLY A 65 -19.03 -16.32 9.68
CA GLY A 65 -19.78 -15.10 9.37
C GLY A 65 -20.30 -15.08 7.93
N MET A 66 -20.32 -13.91 7.29
CA MET A 66 -20.69 -13.71 5.88
C MET A 66 -21.99 -14.43 5.43
N VAL A 67 -22.95 -14.59 6.34
CA VAL A 67 -24.11 -15.51 6.21
C VAL A 67 -24.90 -15.24 4.92
N ARG A 68 -25.32 -13.99 4.70
CA ARG A 68 -26.08 -13.58 3.51
C ARG A 68 -25.32 -13.81 2.20
N TYR A 69 -24.01 -13.60 2.20
CA TYR A 69 -23.17 -13.87 1.03
C TYR A 69 -23.03 -15.37 0.77
N ARG A 70 -22.78 -16.18 1.79
CA ARG A 70 -22.72 -17.64 1.71
C ARG A 70 -24.01 -18.24 1.13
N GLN A 71 -25.15 -17.82 1.65
CA GLN A 71 -26.48 -18.19 1.15
C GLN A 71 -26.73 -17.72 -0.30
N THR A 72 -26.42 -16.45 -0.61
CA THR A 72 -26.52 -15.94 -1.99
C THR A 72 -25.64 -16.73 -2.96
N LEU A 73 -24.48 -17.22 -2.49
CA LEU A 73 -23.52 -17.96 -3.29
C LEU A 73 -23.99 -19.38 -3.63
N THR A 74 -24.75 -20.08 -2.77
CA THR A 74 -25.32 -21.41 -3.14
C THR A 74 -26.27 -21.27 -4.33
N LEU A 75 -27.21 -20.31 -4.26
CA LEU A 75 -28.15 -19.98 -5.34
C LEU A 75 -27.42 -19.58 -6.62
N SER A 76 -26.39 -18.74 -6.49
CA SER A 76 -25.65 -18.21 -7.64
C SER A 76 -24.75 -19.26 -8.31
N LEU A 77 -24.17 -20.19 -7.54
CA LEU A 77 -23.44 -21.34 -8.06
C LEU A 77 -24.38 -22.35 -8.73
N PHE A 78 -25.56 -22.60 -8.16
CA PHE A 78 -26.58 -23.42 -8.80
C PHE A 78 -27.04 -22.81 -10.14
N TYR A 79 -27.25 -21.49 -10.21
CA TYR A 79 -27.59 -20.82 -11.47
C TYR A 79 -26.46 -20.91 -12.51
N LYS A 80 -25.18 -20.78 -12.11
CA LYS A 80 -24.05 -21.04 -13.02
C LYS A 80 -24.02 -22.49 -13.50
N PHE A 81 -24.32 -23.45 -12.64
CA PHE A 81 -24.44 -24.86 -13.03
C PHE A 81 -25.59 -25.09 -14.02
N TYR A 82 -26.76 -24.49 -13.78
CA TYR A 82 -27.89 -24.48 -14.71
C TYR A 82 -27.51 -23.96 -16.10
N LEU A 83 -26.86 -22.78 -16.18
CA LEU A 83 -26.37 -22.21 -17.44
C LEU A 83 -25.28 -23.08 -18.09
N THR A 84 -24.36 -23.65 -17.30
CA THR A 84 -23.28 -24.51 -17.80
C THR A 84 -23.83 -25.80 -18.41
N VAL A 85 -24.84 -26.42 -17.78
CA VAL A 85 -25.52 -27.59 -18.33
C VAL A 85 -26.32 -27.22 -19.57
N LEU A 86 -27.06 -26.09 -19.56
CA LEU A 86 -27.78 -25.58 -20.72
C LEU A 86 -26.85 -25.28 -21.91
N GLN A 87 -25.62 -24.83 -21.66
CA GLN A 87 -24.60 -24.63 -22.69
C GLN A 87 -23.97 -25.95 -23.17
N LYS A 88 -23.71 -26.91 -22.27
CA LYS A 88 -23.21 -28.26 -22.64
C LYS A 88 -24.23 -29.07 -23.44
N LEU A 89 -25.52 -28.82 -23.24
CA LEU A 89 -26.61 -29.33 -24.10
C LEU A 89 -26.67 -28.64 -25.48
N ARG A 90 -25.84 -27.63 -25.74
CA ARG A 90 -25.81 -26.85 -26.98
C ARG A 90 -24.46 -26.85 -27.71
N LEU A 91 -23.33 -27.03 -27.03
CA LEU A 91 -21.98 -26.80 -27.57
C LEU A 91 -20.93 -27.80 -27.06
N GLN A 92 -20.05 -28.22 -27.97
CA GLN A 92 -18.77 -28.90 -27.70
C GLN A 92 -17.62 -28.12 -28.38
N VAL A 93 -16.38 -28.34 -27.90
CA VAL A 93 -15.06 -27.97 -28.50
C VAL A 93 -14.42 -26.60 -28.15
N TYR A 94 -13.13 -26.71 -27.75
CA TYR A 94 -12.00 -25.83 -27.32
C TYR A 94 -11.78 -24.45 -28.01
N GLN A 95 -11.09 -23.39 -27.50
CA GLN A 95 -9.85 -23.16 -26.66
C GLN A 95 -8.51 -23.27 -27.48
N VAL A 96 -7.38 -22.54 -27.34
CA VAL A 96 -6.66 -21.65 -26.35
C VAL A 96 -5.78 -20.59 -27.16
N GLN A 97 -4.83 -19.68 -26.76
CA GLN A 97 -4.14 -19.14 -25.54
C GLN A 97 -3.56 -17.67 -25.75
N GLN A 98 -2.29 -17.35 -25.38
CA GLN A 98 -1.61 -16.01 -25.37
C GLN A 98 -0.06 -16.13 -25.59
N THR A 99 0.70 -15.01 -25.76
CA THR A 99 2.20 -14.93 -25.70
C THR A 99 2.75 -13.54 -25.23
N HIS A 100 4.09 -13.33 -25.17
CA HIS A 100 4.82 -12.42 -24.23
C HIS A 100 5.62 -11.21 -24.82
N LEU A 101 6.43 -10.52 -23.96
CA LEU A 101 7.20 -9.26 -24.15
C LEU A 101 8.64 -9.34 -23.57
N HIS A 102 9.56 -8.40 -23.91
CA HIS A 102 10.99 -8.37 -23.46
C HIS A 102 11.62 -6.94 -23.23
N HIS A 103 12.93 -6.85 -22.94
CA HIS A 103 13.64 -5.73 -22.23
C HIS A 103 14.93 -5.15 -22.89
N GLY A 104 15.43 -4.00 -22.37
CA GLY A 104 16.83 -3.48 -22.48
C GLY A 104 16.93 -1.96 -22.75
N GLN A 105 17.96 -1.18 -22.35
CA GLN A 105 19.14 -1.41 -21.48
C GLN A 105 19.66 -0.09 -20.81
N ASN A 106 20.97 0.12 -20.53
CA ASN A 106 21.49 0.98 -19.42
C ASN A 106 22.86 1.68 -19.69
N GLN A 107 23.28 2.76 -18.96
CA GLN A 107 24.70 3.06 -18.55
C GLN A 107 25.02 4.35 -17.71
N ASP A 108 25.83 4.15 -16.66
CA ASP A 108 27.01 4.91 -16.17
C ASP A 108 27.03 6.34 -15.53
N ASP A 109 25.98 7.17 -15.48
CA ASP A 109 25.83 8.10 -14.33
C ASP A 109 24.96 7.41 -13.28
N MET A 110 25.58 7.00 -12.19
CA MET A 110 24.93 6.11 -11.24
C MET A 110 23.78 6.77 -10.49
N VAL A 111 23.65 8.10 -10.45
CA VAL A 111 22.42 8.77 -9.96
C VAL A 111 21.49 9.00 -11.15
N GLY A 112 20.32 8.37 -11.12
CA GLY A 112 19.40 8.28 -12.25
C GLY A 112 19.51 6.98 -13.03
N CYS A 113 20.58 6.19 -12.85
CA CYS A 113 20.66 4.83 -13.40
C CYS A 113 19.92 3.78 -12.54
N PRO A 114 19.35 2.75 -13.17
CA PRO A 114 18.73 1.59 -12.52
C PRO A 114 19.78 0.64 -11.89
N ILE A 115 20.51 1.09 -10.87
CA ILE A 115 21.41 0.21 -10.10
C ILE A 115 20.58 -0.84 -9.35
N MET A 116 20.97 -2.11 -9.51
CA MET A 116 20.46 -3.24 -8.73
C MET A 116 20.73 -3.05 -7.23
N HIS A 117 19.74 -3.37 -6.39
CA HIS A 117 19.85 -3.31 -4.93
C HIS A 117 21.10 -4.03 -4.40
N LEU A 118 21.90 -3.39 -3.55
CA LEU A 118 23.24 -3.89 -3.12
C LEU A 118 23.22 -5.24 -2.40
N SER A 119 22.08 -5.67 -1.85
CA SER A 119 21.93 -7.02 -1.26
C SER A 119 21.23 -8.04 -2.18
N ALA A 120 20.80 -7.67 -3.40
CA ALA A 120 19.94 -8.52 -4.25
C ALA A 120 20.51 -9.92 -4.49
N LEU A 121 21.78 -10.03 -4.90
CA LEU A 121 22.43 -11.33 -5.11
C LEU A 121 22.46 -12.16 -3.82
N LYS A 122 22.78 -11.54 -2.68
CA LYS A 122 22.80 -12.19 -1.36
C LYS A 122 21.41 -12.60 -0.89
N GLN A 123 20.36 -11.89 -1.32
CA GLN A 123 18.97 -12.25 -1.06
C GLN A 123 18.54 -13.44 -1.93
N ALA A 124 19.07 -13.56 -3.15
CA ALA A 124 18.83 -14.69 -4.06
C ALA A 124 19.62 -15.96 -3.69
N THR A 125 20.82 -15.83 -3.11
CA THR A 125 21.66 -16.97 -2.68
C THR A 125 21.44 -17.40 -1.22
N GLY A 126 20.74 -16.61 -0.42
CA GLY A 126 20.55 -16.86 1.02
C GLY A 126 21.66 -16.31 1.93
N GLU A 127 22.69 -15.67 1.38
CA GLU A 127 23.78 -15.01 2.15
C GLU A 127 23.34 -13.74 2.92
N ALA A 128 22.13 -13.24 2.70
CA ALA A 128 21.65 -11.96 3.22
C ALA A 128 21.16 -12.02 4.68
N VAL A 129 22.05 -12.36 5.62
CA VAL A 129 21.82 -12.41 7.09
C VAL A 129 20.83 -11.33 7.60
N TYR A 130 19.67 -11.77 8.04
CA TYR A 130 18.68 -11.01 8.82
C TYR A 130 18.90 -11.25 10.34
N CYS A 131 17.90 -10.98 11.18
CA CYS A 131 18.05 -10.99 12.63
C CYS A 131 18.22 -12.40 13.21
N ASP A 132 17.50 -13.39 12.69
CA ASP A 132 17.54 -14.78 13.19
C ASP A 132 18.66 -15.62 12.54
N ASP A 133 19.13 -15.22 11.36
CA ASP A 133 20.26 -15.86 10.66
C ASP A 133 21.62 -15.61 11.37
N VAL A 134 21.64 -14.83 12.46
CA VAL A 134 22.82 -14.64 13.32
C VAL A 134 23.13 -15.96 14.04
N PRO A 135 24.35 -16.51 13.94
CA PRO A 135 24.73 -17.75 14.62
C PRO A 135 24.46 -17.70 16.13
N LEU A 136 24.05 -18.85 16.67
CA LEU A 136 23.74 -18.98 18.10
C LEU A 136 25.00 -18.84 18.97
N TYR A 137 24.88 -18.11 20.07
CA TYR A 137 25.86 -18.13 21.16
C TYR A 137 25.73 -19.44 21.95
N GLU A 138 26.86 -20.00 22.38
CA GLU A 138 26.95 -21.25 23.17
C GLU A 138 26.01 -21.30 24.39
N ASN A 139 25.72 -20.12 24.98
CA ASN A 139 24.90 -19.96 26.17
C ASN A 139 23.60 -19.15 25.93
N GLU A 140 23.13 -19.06 24.69
CA GLU A 140 21.90 -18.35 24.32
C GLU A 140 20.64 -18.99 24.94
N LEU A 141 19.61 -18.17 25.17
CA LEU A 141 18.29 -18.60 25.64
C LEU A 141 17.21 -18.16 24.64
N TYR A 142 16.22 -19.02 24.42
CA TYR A 142 15.00 -18.66 23.69
C TYR A 142 13.92 -18.16 24.64
N LEU A 143 13.17 -17.15 24.21
CA LEU A 143 12.01 -16.60 24.92
C LEU A 143 10.78 -16.67 24.01
N ALA A 144 9.67 -17.16 24.55
CA ALA A 144 8.34 -17.12 23.93
C ALA A 144 7.40 -16.28 24.79
N LEU A 145 6.44 -15.57 24.18
CA LEU A 145 5.57 -14.64 24.91
C LEU A 145 4.23 -15.27 25.30
N ILE A 146 4.04 -15.54 26.60
CA ILE A 146 2.69 -15.74 27.14
C ILE A 146 1.97 -14.37 27.12
N THR A 147 1.12 -14.15 26.12
CA THR A 147 0.41 -12.88 25.92
C THR A 147 -0.46 -12.54 27.14
N SER A 148 -0.29 -11.34 27.69
CA SER A 148 -0.82 -10.98 29.01
C SER A 148 -2.33 -10.67 29.04
N THR A 149 -2.95 -10.94 30.19
CA THR A 149 -4.31 -10.47 30.55
C THR A 149 -4.32 -9.19 31.39
N LYS A 150 -3.17 -8.69 31.87
CA LYS A 150 -3.04 -7.42 32.63
C LYS A 150 -1.75 -6.62 32.30
N ALA A 151 -1.69 -5.35 32.72
CA ALA A 151 -1.27 -4.31 31.80
C ALA A 151 0.16 -3.71 31.88
N HIS A 152 0.94 -3.81 32.97
CA HIS A 152 2.17 -2.99 33.07
C HIS A 152 3.26 -3.48 34.05
N ALA A 153 4.52 -3.19 33.71
CA ALA A 153 5.73 -3.29 34.55
C ALA A 153 6.74 -2.20 34.13
N ARG A 154 7.76 -1.91 34.96
CA ARG A 154 8.75 -0.82 34.71
C ARG A 154 10.15 -1.39 34.45
N ILE A 155 10.84 -0.85 33.44
CA ILE A 155 12.13 -1.34 32.93
C ILE A 155 13.33 -0.74 33.69
N LEU A 156 14.48 -1.41 33.59
CA LEU A 156 15.72 -1.22 34.32
C LEU A 156 16.29 0.22 34.30
N ASN A 157 16.84 0.65 35.44
CA ASN A 157 17.51 1.94 35.62
C ASN A 157 18.96 1.90 35.06
N THR A 158 19.11 1.95 33.74
CA THR A 158 20.41 2.07 33.06
C THR A 158 20.47 3.30 32.16
N HIS A 159 21.68 3.79 31.90
CA HIS A 159 21.93 4.96 31.06
C HIS A 159 22.12 4.56 29.58
N LEU A 160 21.77 5.46 28.67
CA LEU A 160 21.66 5.17 27.23
C LEU A 160 23.00 4.81 26.56
N GLU A 161 24.13 5.31 27.04
CA GLU A 161 25.46 5.00 26.49
C GLU A 161 25.87 3.53 26.68
N LYS A 162 25.14 2.79 27.52
CA LYS A 162 25.33 1.35 27.78
C LYS A 162 24.44 0.45 26.92
N VAL A 163 23.58 1.03 26.06
CA VAL A 163 22.62 0.30 25.23
C VAL A 163 22.91 0.54 23.75
N LEU A 164 23.53 -0.47 23.12
CA LEU A 164 23.85 -0.44 21.70
C LEU A 164 22.78 -1.17 20.88
N VAL A 165 22.12 -0.46 19.96
CA VAL A 165 21.17 -1.03 18.99
C VAL A 165 21.81 -1.06 17.61
N ARG A 166 21.75 -2.21 16.94
CA ARG A 166 22.37 -2.49 15.64
C ARG A 166 21.32 -3.07 14.70
N VAL A 167 21.19 -2.52 13.49
CA VAL A 167 20.24 -2.98 12.46
C VAL A 167 20.97 -3.08 11.12
N LYS A 168 21.15 -4.32 10.64
CA LYS A 168 21.80 -4.58 9.34
C LYS A 168 20.83 -4.53 8.17
N ARG A 169 19.65 -5.12 8.34
CA ARG A 169 18.53 -5.13 7.39
C ARG A 169 17.26 -5.66 8.06
N MET A 170 16.10 -5.37 7.48
CA MET A 170 14.82 -5.96 7.85
C MET A 170 14.16 -6.63 6.65
N GLY A 171 13.55 -7.80 6.85
CA GLY A 171 12.59 -8.39 5.91
C GLY A 171 11.26 -7.62 6.00
N GLY A 172 11.19 -6.47 5.34
CA GLY A 172 10.06 -5.53 5.43
C GLY A 172 9.91 -4.84 6.79
N GLY A 173 9.19 -3.72 6.81
CA GLY A 173 8.92 -2.94 8.03
C GLY A 173 7.63 -2.12 7.95
N PHE A 174 7.46 -1.35 6.87
CA PHE A 174 6.21 -0.69 6.46
C PHE A 174 5.49 0.19 7.51
N GLY A 175 6.15 0.57 8.60
CA GLY A 175 5.58 1.29 9.76
C GLY A 175 5.33 0.38 10.98
N GLY A 176 4.97 -0.89 10.79
CA GLY A 176 4.72 -1.83 11.90
C GLY A 176 5.94 -2.08 12.80
N LYS A 177 7.16 -1.79 12.31
CA LYS A 177 8.42 -1.86 13.07
C LYS A 177 8.94 -0.50 13.57
N GLU A 178 8.15 0.57 13.46
CA GLU A 178 8.51 1.92 13.91
C GLU A 178 8.43 2.07 15.44
N SER A 179 7.38 1.53 16.07
CA SER A 179 7.20 1.53 17.53
C SER A 179 7.03 0.13 18.13
N ARG A 180 6.34 -0.78 17.44
CA ARG A 180 5.76 -2.01 18.04
C ARG A 180 6.80 -3.06 18.42
N THR A 181 7.94 -3.06 17.73
CA THR A 181 9.14 -3.85 18.09
C THR A 181 9.60 -3.61 19.52
N THR A 182 9.40 -2.41 20.08
CA THR A 182 9.80 -2.10 21.46
C THR A 182 9.08 -2.96 22.50
N VAL A 183 7.84 -3.43 22.22
CA VAL A 183 7.10 -4.36 23.08
C VAL A 183 7.85 -5.69 23.24
N LEU A 184 8.52 -6.14 22.17
CA LEU A 184 9.34 -7.35 22.17
C LEU A 184 10.73 -7.10 22.75
N SER A 185 11.44 -6.10 22.21
CA SER A 185 12.84 -5.84 22.56
C SER A 185 13.03 -5.47 24.03
N THR A 186 12.06 -4.81 24.67
CA THR A 186 12.14 -4.48 26.10
C THR A 186 11.97 -5.70 27.00
N VAL A 187 11.08 -6.65 26.67
CA VAL A 187 10.90 -7.90 27.42
C VAL A 187 12.15 -8.77 27.28
N VAL A 188 12.71 -8.89 26.07
CA VAL A 188 13.97 -9.60 25.83
C VAL A 188 15.12 -8.97 26.62
N ALA A 189 15.25 -7.64 26.61
CA ALA A 189 16.30 -6.93 27.37
C ALA A 189 16.18 -7.08 28.90
N VAL A 190 14.95 -7.19 29.44
CA VAL A 190 14.74 -7.46 30.88
C VAL A 190 15.06 -8.90 31.26
N ALA A 191 14.91 -9.87 30.35
CA ALA A 191 15.29 -11.26 30.56
C ALA A 191 16.81 -11.52 30.45
N ALA A 192 17.57 -10.60 29.82
CA ALA A 192 18.95 -10.82 29.41
C ALA A 192 20.00 -10.68 30.54
N ASN A 193 20.20 -11.76 31.31
CA ASN A 193 21.45 -12.00 32.07
C ASN A 193 22.47 -12.87 31.29
N ARG A 194 22.06 -13.36 30.12
CA ARG A 194 22.80 -14.09 29.07
C ARG A 194 22.26 -13.60 27.71
N PRO A 195 22.82 -13.97 26.55
CA PRO A 195 22.17 -13.71 25.26
C PRO A 195 20.75 -14.32 25.24
N VAL A 196 19.76 -13.53 24.82
CA VAL A 196 18.35 -13.96 24.71
C VAL A 196 17.83 -13.61 23.32
N ARG A 197 17.17 -14.58 22.68
CA ARG A 197 16.53 -14.48 21.38
C ARG A 197 15.02 -14.63 21.50
N CYS A 198 14.30 -13.83 20.75
CA CYS A 198 12.87 -13.99 20.53
C CYS A 198 12.54 -13.56 19.10
N MET A 199 11.94 -14.48 18.34
CA MET A 199 11.29 -14.23 17.08
C MET A 199 9.85 -14.71 17.25
N LEU A 200 8.88 -13.87 16.91
CA LEU A 200 7.46 -14.19 17.03
C LEU A 200 7.02 -15.09 15.89
N ASP A 201 6.18 -16.06 16.20
CA ASP A 201 5.43 -16.78 15.18
C ASP A 201 4.39 -15.86 14.50
N ARG A 202 3.92 -16.24 13.31
CA ARG A 202 3.08 -15.34 12.47
C ARG A 202 1.77 -14.94 13.14
N ASP A 203 1.17 -15.83 13.94
CA ASP A 203 -0.08 -15.53 14.65
C ASP A 203 0.14 -14.70 15.92
N GLU A 204 1.28 -14.86 16.61
CA GLU A 204 1.74 -13.96 17.67
C GLU A 204 1.99 -12.55 17.13
N ASP A 205 2.78 -12.42 16.05
CA ASP A 205 3.13 -11.14 15.40
C ASP A 205 1.86 -10.35 15.01
N MET A 206 0.92 -11.01 14.33
CA MET A 206 -0.36 -10.40 13.92
C MET A 206 -1.28 -10.05 15.10
N LEU A 207 -1.18 -10.75 16.24
CA LEU A 207 -1.97 -10.48 17.44
C LEU A 207 -1.39 -9.34 18.29
N ILE A 208 -0.06 -9.28 18.40
CA ILE A 208 0.66 -8.39 19.35
C ILE A 208 0.96 -7.01 18.72
N THR A 209 1.39 -6.99 17.46
CA THR A 209 1.90 -5.75 16.84
C THR A 209 0.78 -4.76 16.48
N GLY A 210 -0.42 -5.24 16.15
CA GLY A 210 -1.51 -4.40 15.61
C GLY A 210 -1.29 -4.06 14.14
N GLY A 211 -1.93 -3.01 13.63
CA GLY A 211 -1.78 -2.65 12.22
C GLY A 211 -2.23 -1.22 11.88
N ARG A 212 -2.65 -1.03 10.63
CA ARG A 212 -3.24 0.22 10.16
C ARG A 212 -4.57 0.48 10.88
N HIS A 213 -4.75 1.69 11.43
CA HIS A 213 -6.02 2.12 12.01
C HIS A 213 -7.20 1.96 11.04
N PRO A 214 -8.25 1.21 11.42
CA PRO A 214 -9.56 1.30 10.78
C PRO A 214 -10.13 2.72 10.91
N PHE A 215 -10.74 3.23 9.85
CA PHE A 215 -11.34 4.56 9.80
C PHE A 215 -12.84 4.47 9.53
N TYR A 216 -13.58 5.38 10.14
CA TYR A 216 -14.95 5.72 9.77
C TYR A 216 -15.00 7.22 9.44
N GLY A 217 -15.48 7.55 8.24
CA GLY A 217 -15.64 8.93 7.77
C GLY A 217 -17.11 9.32 7.65
N LYS A 218 -17.46 10.50 8.18
CA LYS A 218 -18.72 11.21 7.89
C LYS A 218 -18.39 12.45 7.09
N TYR A 219 -19.14 12.73 6.03
CA TYR A 219 -18.98 13.94 5.22
C TYR A 219 -20.32 14.57 4.85
N LYS A 220 -20.29 15.88 4.64
CA LYS A 220 -21.34 16.67 3.97
C LYS A 220 -20.64 17.58 2.97
N VAL A 221 -20.89 17.35 1.67
CA VAL A 221 -20.29 18.09 0.57
C VAL A 221 -21.33 19.00 -0.09
N GLY A 222 -20.94 20.23 -0.41
CA GLY A 222 -21.74 21.21 -1.14
C GLY A 222 -21.08 21.54 -2.47
N PHE A 223 -21.86 21.46 -3.55
CA PHE A 223 -21.37 21.52 -4.93
C PHE A 223 -22.38 22.23 -5.84
N LEU A 224 -21.88 22.75 -6.97
CA LEU A 224 -22.68 23.35 -8.03
C LEU A 224 -23.16 22.29 -9.04
N GLN A 225 -24.15 22.63 -9.87
CA GLN A 225 -24.65 21.75 -10.94
C GLN A 225 -23.56 21.33 -11.95
N SER A 226 -22.46 22.08 -12.06
CA SER A 226 -21.29 21.71 -12.87
C SER A 226 -20.46 20.56 -12.28
N GLY A 227 -20.64 20.22 -11.01
CA GLY A 227 -19.77 19.33 -10.25
C GLY A 227 -18.65 20.06 -9.49
N LYS A 228 -18.49 21.38 -9.63
CA LYS A 228 -17.49 22.13 -8.86
C LYS A 228 -17.90 22.16 -7.37
N VAL A 229 -17.02 21.67 -6.50
CA VAL A 229 -17.23 21.65 -5.05
C VAL A 229 -16.93 23.01 -4.46
N VAL A 230 -17.81 23.48 -3.58
CA VAL A 230 -17.72 24.81 -2.92
C VAL A 230 -17.62 24.69 -1.40
N ALA A 231 -18.08 23.58 -0.81
CA ALA A 231 -18.02 23.34 0.63
C ALA A 231 -17.77 21.86 0.99
N LEU A 232 -17.00 21.60 2.05
CA LEU A 232 -16.89 20.28 2.68
C LEU A 232 -16.87 20.40 4.21
N ASP A 233 -17.69 19.59 4.88
CA ASP A 233 -17.62 19.33 6.32
C ASP A 233 -17.36 17.84 6.52
N VAL A 234 -16.24 17.46 7.14
CA VAL A 234 -15.79 16.06 7.26
C VAL A 234 -15.30 15.74 8.68
N SER A 235 -15.74 14.60 9.19
CA SER A 235 -15.32 14.05 10.49
C SER A 235 -14.79 12.64 10.34
N PHE A 236 -13.55 12.42 10.80
CA PHE A 236 -12.87 11.14 10.81
C PHE A 236 -12.80 10.55 12.22
N TYR A 237 -13.02 9.25 12.34
CA TYR A 237 -12.91 8.48 13.57
C TYR A 237 -11.96 7.31 13.32
N SER A 238 -10.81 7.25 14.01
CA SER A 238 -9.82 6.18 13.86
C SER A 238 -9.79 5.26 15.08
N ASN A 239 -9.89 3.95 14.89
CA ASN A 239 -9.73 3.00 15.99
C ASN A 239 -8.25 2.83 16.33
N SER A 240 -7.86 3.36 17.50
CA SER A 240 -6.49 3.38 18.01
C SER A 240 -6.07 2.08 18.71
N GLY A 241 -7.04 1.26 19.13
CA GLY A 241 -6.80 0.14 20.05
C GLY A 241 -6.57 0.61 21.49
N ASN A 242 -5.84 -0.19 22.27
CA ASN A 242 -5.74 -0.04 23.73
C ASN A 242 -4.80 1.09 24.23
N SER A 243 -3.94 1.63 23.36
CA SER A 243 -2.97 2.69 23.67
C SER A 243 -3.04 3.83 22.63
N MET A 244 -2.26 4.89 22.82
CA MET A 244 -2.15 5.97 21.82
C MET A 244 -1.23 5.57 20.67
N ASP A 245 -0.06 4.99 20.95
CA ASP A 245 1.00 4.72 19.95
C ASP A 245 1.17 5.91 18.99
N LEU A 246 1.27 5.68 17.67
CA LEU A 246 1.32 6.71 16.64
C LEU A 246 -0.07 7.13 16.11
N SER A 247 -1.14 7.08 16.91
CA SER A 247 -2.51 7.44 16.48
C SER A 247 -2.69 8.92 16.06
N GLN A 248 -1.66 9.74 16.24
CA GLN A 248 -1.52 11.07 15.61
C GLN A 248 -1.47 11.02 14.07
N ILE A 249 -1.45 9.83 13.44
CA ILE A 249 -1.84 9.62 12.02
C ILE A 249 -3.13 10.38 11.60
N MET A 250 -4.02 10.70 12.54
CA MET A 250 -5.20 11.54 12.31
C MET A 250 -4.84 12.93 11.76
N GLU A 251 -3.73 13.53 12.18
CA GLU A 251 -3.21 14.79 11.61
C GLU A 251 -2.96 14.66 10.11
N ARG A 252 -2.25 13.60 9.70
CA ARG A 252 -1.99 13.35 8.26
C ARG A 252 -3.28 13.03 7.51
N ALA A 253 -4.24 12.33 8.10
CA ALA A 253 -5.55 12.11 7.48
C ALA A 253 -6.29 13.44 7.22
N LEU A 254 -6.20 14.41 8.14
CA LEU A 254 -6.73 15.77 7.97
C LEU A 254 -5.96 16.58 6.93
N PHE A 255 -4.62 16.49 6.90
CA PHE A 255 -3.77 17.12 5.87
C PHE A 255 -3.96 16.55 4.45
N HIS A 256 -4.76 15.50 4.28
CA HIS A 256 -5.06 14.86 3.00
C HIS A 256 -6.56 14.58 2.82
N MET A 257 -7.44 15.23 3.61
CA MET A 257 -8.90 15.04 3.56
C MET A 257 -9.54 15.55 2.26
N GLU A 258 -8.83 16.43 1.56
CA GLU A 258 -9.15 16.98 0.26
C GLU A 258 -8.55 16.16 -0.91
N ASN A 259 -7.66 15.20 -0.61
CA ASN A 259 -6.74 14.57 -1.56
C ASN A 259 -6.06 15.61 -2.47
N SER A 260 -6.61 15.77 -3.68
CA SER A 260 -6.09 16.49 -4.81
C SER A 260 -7.00 17.64 -5.24
N TYR A 261 -8.06 17.92 -4.47
CA TYR A 261 -9.17 18.77 -4.87
C TYR A 261 -9.17 20.11 -4.15
N ARG A 262 -9.31 21.20 -4.91
CA ARG A 262 -9.45 22.56 -4.38
C ARG A 262 -10.86 22.76 -3.82
N ILE A 263 -10.96 22.86 -2.49
CA ILE A 263 -12.22 23.13 -1.77
C ILE A 263 -12.14 24.53 -1.12
N PRO A 264 -12.94 25.52 -1.56
CA PRO A 264 -12.85 26.89 -1.04
C PRO A 264 -13.28 27.06 0.42
N ASN A 265 -14.29 26.32 0.88
CA ASN A 265 -14.78 26.37 2.26
C ASN A 265 -14.72 24.95 2.86
N VAL A 266 -13.91 24.73 3.90
CA VAL A 266 -13.71 23.37 4.43
C VAL A 266 -13.57 23.34 5.94
N ARG A 267 -14.18 22.34 6.57
CA ARG A 267 -14.01 22.00 7.98
C ARG A 267 -13.65 20.52 8.11
N GLY A 268 -12.47 20.24 8.66
CA GLY A 268 -12.03 18.89 9.03
C GLY A 268 -12.04 18.70 10.54
N GLN A 269 -12.48 17.53 11.00
CA GLN A 269 -12.41 17.12 12.40
C GLN A 269 -11.92 15.67 12.51
N GLY A 270 -11.11 15.36 13.53
CA GLY A 270 -10.48 14.06 13.68
C GLY A 270 -10.52 13.55 15.12
N PHE A 271 -10.94 12.31 15.32
CA PHE A 271 -11.13 11.69 16.63
C PHE A 271 -10.37 10.36 16.73
N MET A 272 -9.43 10.28 17.68
CA MET A 272 -8.70 9.06 18.02
C MET A 272 -9.51 8.24 19.04
N CYS A 273 -10.12 7.14 18.60
CA CYS A 273 -10.99 6.30 19.41
C CYS A 273 -10.19 5.15 20.06
N ARG A 274 -9.96 5.25 21.38
CA ARG A 274 -9.42 4.14 22.18
C ARG A 274 -10.44 3.00 22.28
N THR A 275 -9.98 1.75 22.13
CA THR A 275 -10.80 0.54 22.27
C THR A 275 -10.03 -0.56 23.02
N ASN A 276 -10.62 -1.76 23.16
CA ASN A 276 -9.97 -2.90 23.83
C ASN A 276 -9.17 -3.82 22.89
N LEU A 277 -8.97 -3.42 21.62
CA LEU A 277 -8.15 -4.15 20.65
C LEU A 277 -6.63 -3.88 20.84
N PRO A 278 -5.73 -4.67 20.24
CA PRO A 278 -4.31 -4.33 20.14
C PRO A 278 -4.10 -2.91 19.58
N SER A 279 -3.08 -2.20 20.07
CA SER A 279 -2.81 -0.82 19.63
C SER A 279 -2.43 -0.79 18.15
N ASN A 280 -3.15 0.01 17.37
CA ASN A 280 -2.79 0.30 15.98
C ASN A 280 -1.66 1.33 15.91
N THR A 281 -1.01 1.42 14.75
CA THR A 281 0.29 2.07 14.61
C THR A 281 0.52 2.65 13.20
N ALA A 282 1.74 3.09 12.92
CA ALA A 282 2.16 3.49 11.58
C ALA A 282 2.00 2.33 10.58
N PHE A 283 1.36 2.62 9.45
CA PHE A 283 1.41 1.77 8.26
C PHE A 283 1.55 2.69 7.05
N ARG A 284 2.49 2.38 6.14
CA ARG A 284 2.76 3.05 4.85
C ARG A 284 1.59 3.89 4.33
N GLY A 285 1.75 5.21 4.33
CA GLY A 285 0.73 6.22 4.07
C GLY A 285 0.26 6.97 5.32
N PHE A 286 0.47 6.41 6.51
CA PHE A 286 0.34 7.05 7.83
C PHE A 286 -0.99 7.81 8.02
N GLY A 287 -2.13 7.20 7.69
CA GLY A 287 -3.47 7.82 7.76
C GLY A 287 -3.91 8.57 6.49
N GLY A 288 -2.97 9.04 5.66
CA GLY A 288 -3.26 9.70 4.39
C GLY A 288 -4.17 8.90 3.45
N PRO A 289 -3.91 7.60 3.18
CA PRO A 289 -4.79 6.76 2.37
C PRO A 289 -6.23 6.67 2.90
N GLN A 290 -6.42 6.71 4.22
CA GLN A 290 -7.75 6.68 4.82
C GLN A 290 -8.49 8.01 4.67
N GLY A 291 -7.78 9.15 4.80
CA GLY A 291 -8.33 10.48 4.49
C GLY A 291 -8.73 10.63 3.02
N MET A 292 -7.82 10.28 2.12
CA MET A 292 -8.03 10.37 0.67
C MET A 292 -9.10 9.39 0.16
N MET A 293 -9.28 8.22 0.79
CA MET A 293 -10.35 7.29 0.41
C MET A 293 -11.75 7.89 0.63
N VAL A 294 -11.93 8.68 1.69
CA VAL A 294 -13.16 9.44 1.94
C VAL A 294 -13.31 10.58 0.93
N ALA A 295 -12.20 11.23 0.54
CA ALA A 295 -12.18 12.24 -0.53
C ALA A 295 -12.69 11.68 -1.87
N GLU A 296 -12.14 10.54 -2.29
CA GLU A 296 -12.56 9.86 -3.51
C GLU A 296 -14.00 9.36 -3.46
N ASN A 297 -14.53 9.03 -2.26
CA ASN A 297 -15.91 8.61 -2.16
C ASN A 297 -16.87 9.80 -2.33
N TRP A 298 -16.62 10.95 -1.69
CA TRP A 298 -17.52 12.10 -1.86
C TRP A 298 -17.43 12.72 -3.26
N ILE A 299 -16.26 12.79 -3.92
CA ILE A 299 -16.18 13.31 -5.30
C ILE A 299 -16.92 12.37 -6.29
N THR A 300 -16.84 11.06 -6.07
CA THR A 300 -17.58 10.05 -6.85
C THR A 300 -19.10 10.18 -6.62
N ASP A 301 -19.53 10.35 -5.38
CA ASP A 301 -20.96 10.51 -5.05
C ASP A 301 -21.53 11.85 -5.56
N VAL A 302 -20.72 12.93 -5.64
CA VAL A 302 -21.09 14.19 -6.32
C VAL A 302 -21.37 13.95 -7.80
N ALA A 303 -20.44 13.29 -8.51
CA ALA A 303 -20.62 12.97 -9.93
C ALA A 303 -21.88 12.11 -10.17
N HIS A 304 -22.08 11.08 -9.34
CA HIS A 304 -23.25 10.21 -9.40
C HIS A 304 -24.58 10.91 -9.06
N SER A 305 -24.55 11.97 -8.23
CA SER A 305 -25.74 12.77 -7.90
C SER A 305 -26.13 13.72 -9.04
N LEU A 306 -25.18 14.10 -9.90
CA LEU A 306 -25.41 14.96 -11.07
C LEU A 306 -25.62 14.16 -12.37
N GLY A 307 -25.30 12.86 -12.38
CA GLY A 307 -25.26 12.04 -13.60
C GLY A 307 -24.04 12.32 -14.49
N HIS A 308 -23.05 13.05 -13.99
CA HIS A 308 -21.79 13.35 -14.70
C HIS A 308 -20.80 12.18 -14.57
N SER A 309 -19.75 12.17 -15.41
CA SER A 309 -18.66 11.22 -15.20
C SER A 309 -17.83 11.58 -13.95
N PRO A 310 -17.35 10.60 -13.18
CA PRO A 310 -16.42 10.86 -12.07
C PRO A 310 -15.13 11.57 -12.51
N GLU A 311 -14.61 11.25 -13.69
CA GLU A 311 -13.35 11.77 -14.25
C GLU A 311 -13.43 13.26 -14.63
N GLU A 312 -14.51 13.72 -15.27
CA GLU A 312 -14.76 15.16 -15.51
C GLU A 312 -14.86 15.93 -14.19
N VAL A 313 -15.63 15.40 -13.23
CA VAL A 313 -15.86 16.03 -11.92
C VAL A 313 -14.57 16.06 -11.10
N ARG A 314 -13.71 15.03 -11.19
CA ARG A 314 -12.35 15.08 -10.63
C ARG A 314 -11.51 16.17 -11.28
N ARG A 315 -11.39 16.18 -12.62
CA ARG A 315 -10.56 17.15 -13.37
C ARG A 315 -10.98 18.60 -13.10
N LEU A 316 -12.28 18.87 -13.04
CA LEU A 316 -12.85 20.19 -12.68
C LEU A 316 -12.49 20.66 -11.27
N ASN A 317 -12.21 19.72 -10.35
CA ASN A 317 -11.92 20.02 -8.95
C ASN A 317 -10.44 19.97 -8.59
N LEU A 318 -9.53 19.53 -9.47
CA LEU A 318 -8.09 19.49 -9.18
C LEU A 318 -7.53 20.86 -8.78
N TYR A 319 -6.48 20.84 -7.96
CA TYR A 319 -5.64 21.99 -7.64
C TYR A 319 -4.91 22.55 -8.87
N LEU A 320 -4.74 23.88 -8.89
CA LEU A 320 -3.86 24.59 -9.82
C LEU A 320 -2.57 25.07 -9.11
N GLU A 321 -1.52 25.36 -9.88
CA GLU A 321 -0.28 25.94 -9.36
C GLU A 321 -0.54 27.28 -8.63
N GLY A 322 0.10 27.49 -7.49
CA GLY A 322 -0.08 28.68 -6.65
C GLY A 322 -1.34 28.68 -5.77
N GLU A 323 -2.21 27.65 -5.85
CA GLU A 323 -3.32 27.52 -4.92
C GLU A 323 -2.89 26.98 -3.55
N SER A 324 -3.69 27.26 -2.52
CA SER A 324 -3.45 26.81 -1.14
C SER A 324 -4.18 25.52 -0.81
N THR A 325 -3.55 24.66 -0.01
CA THR A 325 -4.23 23.59 0.75
C THR A 325 -5.21 24.17 1.79
N PRO A 326 -6.09 23.34 2.41
CA PRO A 326 -6.94 23.78 3.54
C PRO A 326 -6.16 24.35 4.74
N TYR A 327 -4.88 23.98 4.83
CA TYR A 327 -3.95 24.31 5.91
C TYR A 327 -2.95 25.41 5.50
N ASN A 328 -3.42 26.34 4.66
CA ASN A 328 -2.73 27.57 4.22
C ASN A 328 -1.33 27.39 3.59
N GLN A 329 -0.95 26.17 3.21
CA GLN A 329 0.30 25.92 2.50
C GLN A 329 0.10 26.02 0.99
N ILE A 330 0.81 26.95 0.36
CA ILE A 330 0.80 27.12 -1.10
C ILE A 330 1.44 25.93 -1.82
N LEU A 331 0.79 25.49 -2.89
CA LEU A 331 1.28 24.46 -3.80
C LEU A 331 2.17 25.11 -4.87
N HIS A 332 3.43 24.68 -4.90
CA HIS A 332 4.43 25.10 -5.88
C HIS A 332 5.05 23.89 -6.56
N GLY A 333 5.33 24.01 -7.86
CA GLY A 333 5.80 22.87 -8.67
C GLY A 333 4.76 21.75 -8.74
N LEU A 334 3.48 22.12 -8.88
CA LEU A 334 2.37 21.21 -9.08
C LEU A 334 2.45 20.58 -10.47
N THR A 335 2.51 19.25 -10.51
CA THR A 335 2.67 18.44 -11.74
C THR A 335 1.46 17.54 -12.00
N LEU A 336 0.38 17.75 -11.24
CA LEU A 336 -0.75 16.84 -11.17
C LEU A 336 -1.58 16.83 -12.47
N ASP A 337 -1.67 17.98 -13.14
CA ASP A 337 -2.23 18.14 -14.47
C ASP A 337 -1.49 17.27 -15.51
N ARG A 338 -0.15 17.34 -15.53
CA ARG A 338 0.72 16.55 -16.40
C ARG A 338 0.60 15.06 -16.10
N CYS A 339 0.63 14.67 -14.83
CA CYS A 339 0.41 13.28 -14.41
C CYS A 339 -0.97 12.75 -14.84
N TRP A 340 -2.01 13.60 -14.78
CA TRP A 340 -3.37 13.24 -15.20
C TRP A 340 -3.46 13.06 -16.72
N ASP A 341 -2.97 14.02 -17.50
CA ASP A 341 -3.08 14.01 -18.96
C ASP A 341 -2.20 12.93 -19.60
N GLU A 342 -1.00 12.70 -19.06
CA GLU A 342 -0.15 11.57 -19.47
C GLU A 342 -0.77 10.22 -19.08
N CYS A 343 -1.46 10.13 -17.94
CA CYS A 343 -2.14 8.89 -17.52
C CYS A 343 -3.40 8.60 -18.36
N LEU A 344 -4.23 9.59 -18.68
CA LEU A 344 -5.35 9.44 -19.62
C LEU A 344 -4.85 8.95 -21.00
N SER A 345 -3.79 9.57 -21.52
CA SER A 345 -3.19 9.23 -22.81
C SER A 345 -2.61 7.80 -22.83
N ARG A 346 -1.69 7.46 -21.91
CA ARG A 346 -1.06 6.13 -21.82
C ARG A 346 -2.04 5.00 -21.49
N SER A 347 -3.15 5.32 -20.84
CA SER A 347 -4.18 4.35 -20.47
C SER A 347 -5.32 4.26 -21.49
N GLU A 348 -5.25 5.00 -22.61
CA GLU A 348 -6.24 4.98 -23.70
C GLU A 348 -7.68 5.14 -23.18
N TYR A 349 -7.86 6.05 -22.20
CA TYR A 349 -9.01 6.05 -21.29
C TYR A 349 -10.36 6.02 -22.02
N GLU A 350 -10.59 6.96 -22.94
CA GLU A 350 -11.85 7.07 -23.70
C GLU A 350 -12.20 5.80 -24.50
N GLN A 351 -11.17 5.16 -25.08
CA GLN A 351 -11.35 3.95 -25.89
C GLN A 351 -11.75 2.77 -25.01
N ARG A 352 -11.13 2.63 -23.82
CA ARG A 352 -11.49 1.59 -22.85
C ARG A 352 -12.81 1.88 -22.12
N ARG A 353 -13.16 3.14 -21.87
CA ARG A 353 -14.48 3.55 -21.35
C ARG A 353 -15.59 3.07 -22.30
N ALA A 354 -15.47 3.41 -23.59
CA ALA A 354 -16.41 2.97 -24.61
C ALA A 354 -16.47 1.43 -24.77
N ALA A 355 -15.32 0.75 -24.68
CA ALA A 355 -15.27 -0.72 -24.72
C ALA A 355 -15.96 -1.36 -23.50
N ALA A 356 -15.70 -0.88 -22.29
CA ALA A 356 -16.34 -1.35 -21.06
C ALA A 356 -17.85 -1.11 -21.09
N ASP A 357 -18.32 0.04 -21.61
CA ASP A 357 -19.75 0.34 -21.75
C ASP A 357 -20.44 -0.52 -22.82
N LEU A 358 -19.74 -0.91 -23.88
CA LEU A 358 -20.23 -1.89 -24.86
C LEU A 358 -20.31 -3.30 -24.23
N PHE A 359 -19.24 -3.74 -23.55
CA PHE A 359 -19.20 -5.01 -22.82
C PHE A 359 -20.32 -5.10 -21.78
N ASN A 360 -20.55 -4.02 -21.03
CA ASN A 360 -21.60 -3.93 -20.02
C ASN A 360 -23.01 -4.04 -20.60
N ARG A 361 -23.25 -3.57 -21.84
CA ARG A 361 -24.55 -3.77 -22.52
C ARG A 361 -24.75 -5.19 -23.06
N GLN A 362 -23.67 -5.95 -23.25
CA GLN A 362 -23.68 -7.30 -23.81
C GLN A 362 -23.69 -8.40 -22.74
N ASN A 363 -23.18 -8.14 -21.54
CA ASN A 363 -22.95 -9.15 -20.50
C ASN A 363 -23.77 -8.87 -19.22
N ARG A 364 -24.83 -9.65 -18.95
CA ARG A 364 -25.70 -9.45 -17.77
C ARG A 364 -25.05 -9.78 -16.42
N TRP A 365 -24.18 -10.80 -16.40
CA TRP A 365 -23.67 -11.41 -15.15
C TRP A 365 -22.18 -11.17 -14.90
N THR A 366 -21.54 -10.45 -15.81
CA THR A 366 -20.14 -10.01 -15.73
C THR A 366 -20.12 -8.55 -16.14
N LYS A 367 -19.48 -7.67 -15.36
CA LYS A 367 -19.37 -6.24 -15.70
C LYS A 367 -17.92 -5.79 -15.68
N GLN A 368 -17.57 -4.90 -16.61
CA GLN A 368 -16.31 -4.18 -16.60
C GLN A 368 -16.51 -2.79 -16.00
N GLY A 369 -15.48 -2.27 -15.36
CA GLY A 369 -15.49 -0.94 -14.77
C GLY A 369 -14.12 -0.31 -14.85
N LEU A 370 -14.10 1.02 -14.99
CA LEU A 370 -12.90 1.79 -15.30
C LEU A 370 -12.90 3.08 -14.47
N ALA A 371 -11.81 3.34 -13.74
CA ALA A 371 -11.66 4.56 -12.96
C ALA A 371 -10.24 5.12 -13.06
N ILE A 372 -10.13 6.45 -12.99
CA ILE A 372 -8.88 7.19 -12.87
C ILE A 372 -8.91 8.03 -11.57
N VAL A 373 -7.84 7.93 -10.78
CA VAL A 373 -7.75 8.50 -9.42
C VAL A 373 -6.41 9.24 -9.25
N PRO A 374 -6.41 10.48 -8.75
CA PRO A 374 -5.21 11.26 -8.47
C PRO A 374 -4.71 11.07 -7.03
N THR A 375 -3.47 11.48 -6.76
CA THR A 375 -2.93 11.66 -5.41
C THR A 375 -2.08 12.92 -5.30
N LYS A 376 -2.21 13.65 -4.19
CA LYS A 376 -1.28 14.68 -3.71
C LYS A 376 -0.85 14.30 -2.29
N PHE A 377 0.42 13.94 -2.10
CA PHE A 377 0.93 13.43 -0.82
C PHE A 377 2.08 14.30 -0.29
N GLY A 378 1.91 14.86 0.91
CA GLY A 378 2.89 15.76 1.54
C GLY A 378 4.07 15.02 2.18
N ILE A 379 5.29 15.41 1.81
CA ILE A 379 6.53 14.76 2.28
C ILE A 379 7.18 15.58 3.42
N SER A 380 7.15 14.98 4.60
CA SER A 380 7.86 15.31 5.86
C SER A 380 7.22 14.51 7.00
N PHE A 381 7.89 14.41 8.16
CA PHE A 381 7.21 14.07 9.42
C PHE A 381 6.33 15.27 9.87
N THR A 382 5.12 15.02 10.39
CA THR A 382 4.27 16.09 10.96
C THR A 382 4.91 16.70 12.20
N ALA A 383 5.53 15.87 13.05
CA ALA A 383 6.40 16.31 14.13
C ALA A 383 7.72 16.90 13.56
N THR A 384 7.81 18.24 13.52
CA THR A 384 8.93 19.00 12.94
C THR A 384 10.31 18.44 13.29
N PHE A 385 10.55 18.10 14.56
CA PHE A 385 11.86 17.67 15.06
C PHE A 385 12.35 16.31 14.52
N LEU A 386 11.48 15.48 13.92
CA LEU A 386 11.88 14.23 13.27
C LEU A 386 12.45 14.43 11.86
N ASN A 387 12.35 15.63 11.29
CA ASN A 387 12.89 15.97 9.97
C ASN A 387 14.40 16.28 10.03
N GLN A 388 15.18 15.36 10.61
CA GLN A 388 16.64 15.42 10.72
C GLN A 388 17.30 14.04 10.58
N ALA A 389 18.55 14.02 10.12
CA ALA A 389 19.40 12.82 10.10
C ALA A 389 20.89 13.16 10.21
N GLY A 390 21.68 12.18 10.65
CA GLY A 390 23.14 12.21 10.66
C GLY A 390 23.75 11.07 9.84
N ALA A 391 24.99 11.28 9.42
CA ALA A 391 25.83 10.29 8.75
C ALA A 391 27.27 10.39 9.25
N LEU A 392 28.02 9.28 9.14
CA LEU A 392 29.44 9.19 9.45
C LEU A 392 30.15 8.52 8.27
N VAL A 393 31.20 9.17 7.76
CA VAL A 393 32.01 8.70 6.64
C VAL A 393 33.49 8.62 7.06
N HIS A 394 34.13 7.51 6.73
CA HIS A 394 35.56 7.27 6.89
C HIS A 394 36.17 6.95 5.53
N ILE A 395 37.29 7.59 5.18
CA ILE A 395 38.13 7.18 4.04
C ILE A 395 39.37 6.49 4.60
N TYR A 396 39.56 5.22 4.26
CA TYR A 396 40.74 4.44 4.63
C TYR A 396 41.90 4.70 3.66
N ARG A 397 43.11 4.33 4.08
CA ARG A 397 44.37 4.61 3.38
C ARG A 397 44.50 3.93 2.00
N ASP A 398 43.73 2.88 1.76
CA ASP A 398 43.61 2.18 0.48
C ASP A 398 42.60 2.84 -0.48
N GLY A 399 42.02 3.97 -0.09
CA GLY A 399 40.98 4.67 -0.83
C GLY A 399 39.57 4.08 -0.65
N SER A 400 39.39 3.02 0.13
CA SER A 400 38.06 2.49 0.45
C SER A 400 37.31 3.43 1.41
N VAL A 401 35.98 3.47 1.28
CA VAL A 401 35.11 4.38 2.03
C VAL A 401 34.07 3.59 2.81
N LEU A 402 34.09 3.67 4.13
CA LEU A 402 33.03 3.15 4.99
C LEU A 402 32.06 4.28 5.33
N LEU A 403 30.78 4.02 5.07
CA LEU A 403 29.66 4.92 5.31
C LEU A 403 28.66 4.26 6.26
N THR A 404 28.09 5.05 7.17
CA THR A 404 26.91 4.71 7.98
C THR A 404 26.04 5.95 8.17
N HIS A 405 24.74 5.76 8.35
CA HIS A 405 23.73 6.81 8.44
C HIS A 405 22.55 6.35 9.31
N GLY A 406 21.72 7.26 9.80
CA GLY A 406 20.64 6.93 10.74
C GLY A 406 19.48 6.10 10.20
N GLY A 407 19.21 6.15 8.89
CA GLY A 407 18.14 5.36 8.27
C GLY A 407 18.50 3.88 8.05
N THR A 408 17.52 2.98 8.13
CA THR A 408 17.69 1.52 8.05
C THR A 408 17.24 0.93 6.71
N GLU A 409 17.83 -0.19 6.29
CA GLU A 409 17.41 -0.93 5.10
C GLU A 409 16.29 -1.94 5.42
N MET A 410 15.17 -1.84 4.71
CA MET A 410 14.02 -2.74 4.83
C MET A 410 13.49 -3.25 3.48
N GLY A 411 14.30 -3.14 2.42
CA GLY A 411 13.96 -3.52 1.04
C GLY A 411 13.63 -2.32 0.14
N GLN A 412 13.69 -1.09 0.66
CA GLN A 412 13.49 0.14 -0.10
C GLN A 412 14.77 0.65 -0.78
N GLY A 413 15.90 -0.04 -0.59
CA GLY A 413 17.18 0.28 -1.24
C GLY A 413 17.81 1.58 -0.77
N LEU A 414 17.55 1.99 0.47
CA LEU A 414 18.13 3.18 1.06
C LEU A 414 19.66 3.10 1.06
N HIS A 415 20.26 1.99 1.49
CA HIS A 415 21.73 1.85 1.46
C HIS A 415 22.28 1.92 0.03
N THR A 416 21.53 1.43 -0.97
CA THR A 416 21.90 1.53 -2.40
C THR A 416 21.93 2.99 -2.84
N LYS A 417 20.88 3.77 -2.54
CA LYS A 417 20.81 5.20 -2.83
C LYS A 417 21.89 6.01 -2.11
N MET A 418 22.22 5.68 -0.86
CA MET A 418 23.26 6.39 -0.11
C MET A 418 24.67 6.13 -0.66
N VAL A 419 24.93 4.93 -1.18
CA VAL A 419 26.15 4.63 -1.96
C VAL A 419 26.18 5.42 -3.28
N GLN A 420 25.06 5.52 -4.01
CA GLN A 420 24.95 6.35 -5.22
C GLN A 420 25.23 7.84 -4.92
N VAL A 421 24.72 8.37 -3.80
CA VAL A 421 24.99 9.74 -3.33
C VAL A 421 26.48 9.93 -3.02
N ALA A 422 27.06 9.09 -2.17
CA ALA A 422 28.47 9.19 -1.79
C ALA A 422 29.42 9.06 -3.00
N SER A 423 29.12 8.14 -3.93
CA SER A 423 29.85 7.96 -5.19
C SER A 423 29.85 9.24 -6.03
N ARG A 424 28.66 9.83 -6.27
CA ARG A 424 28.51 11.08 -7.05
C ARG A 424 29.22 12.26 -6.40
N VAL A 425 29.10 12.45 -5.08
CA VAL A 425 29.72 13.57 -4.38
C VAL A 425 31.24 13.44 -4.37
N LEU A 426 31.78 12.30 -3.94
CA LEU A 426 33.23 12.09 -3.83
C LEU A 426 33.95 12.03 -5.19
N GLY A 427 33.22 11.69 -6.26
CA GLY A 427 33.77 11.49 -7.60
C GLY A 427 34.48 10.14 -7.77
N ILE A 428 33.96 9.09 -7.12
CA ILE A 428 34.56 7.75 -7.10
C ILE A 428 33.52 6.67 -7.42
N PRO A 429 33.90 5.50 -7.98
CA PRO A 429 32.95 4.42 -8.26
C PRO A 429 32.25 3.88 -7.00
N CYS A 430 30.97 3.49 -7.13
CA CYS A 430 30.19 2.85 -6.06
C CYS A 430 30.91 1.67 -5.39
N SER A 431 31.77 0.93 -6.12
CA SER A 431 32.55 -0.20 -5.59
C SER A 431 33.60 0.18 -4.55
N LYS A 432 33.95 1.46 -4.40
CA LYS A 432 34.80 1.96 -3.30
C LYS A 432 34.01 2.32 -2.03
N VAL A 433 32.68 2.40 -2.09
CA VAL A 433 31.83 2.81 -0.95
C VAL A 433 31.08 1.61 -0.39
N PHE A 434 31.24 1.36 0.91
CA PHE A 434 30.60 0.25 1.62
C PHE A 434 29.77 0.75 2.80
N ILE A 435 28.61 0.13 3.02
CA ILE A 435 27.77 0.32 4.20
C ILE A 435 27.62 -1.04 4.87
N SER A 436 27.99 -1.14 6.15
CA SER A 436 27.85 -2.39 6.91
C SER A 436 26.47 -2.53 7.54
N GLU A 437 26.04 -1.53 8.32
CA GLU A 437 24.83 -1.57 9.16
C GLU A 437 24.52 -0.19 9.74
N THR A 438 23.31 -0.01 10.27
CA THR A 438 22.90 1.14 11.09
C THR A 438 23.17 0.86 12.56
N SER A 439 23.77 1.78 13.32
CA SER A 439 24.11 1.54 14.73
C SER A 439 24.18 2.81 15.59
N THR A 440 23.61 2.76 16.80
CA THR A 440 23.47 3.94 17.71
C THR A 440 24.78 4.50 18.25
N ASN A 441 25.88 3.73 18.21
CA ASN A 441 27.22 4.23 18.53
C ASN A 441 27.93 4.94 17.36
N THR A 442 27.41 4.84 16.13
CA THR A 442 27.97 5.53 14.96
C THR A 442 27.17 6.77 14.57
N VAL A 443 25.84 6.71 14.69
CA VAL A 443 24.96 7.86 14.55
C VAL A 443 23.94 7.80 15.69
N ALA A 444 24.03 8.76 16.61
CA ALA A 444 23.12 8.86 17.75
C ALA A 444 21.86 9.66 17.40
N ASN A 445 20.83 9.54 18.25
CA ASN A 445 19.61 10.37 18.22
C ASN A 445 18.87 10.39 16.86
N THR A 446 18.86 9.25 16.18
CA THR A 446 18.31 9.08 14.83
C THR A 446 16.78 9.03 14.82
N SER A 447 16.15 9.81 13.94
CA SER A 447 14.72 9.72 13.63
C SER A 447 14.39 8.35 12.98
N PRO A 448 13.15 7.83 13.12
CA PRO A 448 12.77 6.55 12.54
C PRO A 448 12.85 6.55 10.99
N THR A 449 12.96 5.36 10.41
CA THR A 449 13.00 5.20 8.94
C THR A 449 11.57 5.20 8.37
N ALA A 450 10.91 6.36 8.42
CA ALA A 450 9.49 6.53 8.14
C ALA A 450 9.19 7.87 7.40
N ALA A 451 7.90 8.19 7.27
CA ALA A 451 7.35 9.40 6.61
C ALA A 451 7.89 9.67 5.19
N SER A 452 8.34 8.62 4.49
CA SER A 452 9.04 8.62 3.20
C SER A 452 10.35 9.44 3.12
N ALA A 453 10.65 10.27 4.12
CA ALA A 453 11.74 11.26 4.12
C ALA A 453 13.15 10.66 4.28
N SER A 454 13.27 9.34 4.52
CA SER A 454 14.57 8.73 4.87
C SER A 454 15.63 8.83 3.77
N THR A 455 15.25 8.89 2.49
CA THR A 455 16.20 9.10 1.38
C THR A 455 16.74 10.52 1.41
N ASP A 456 15.86 11.52 1.51
CA ASP A 456 16.18 12.94 1.52
C ASP A 456 17.07 13.31 2.70
N LEU A 457 16.64 12.94 3.91
CA LEU A 457 17.31 13.30 5.16
C LEU A 457 18.72 12.68 5.25
N ASN A 458 18.83 11.37 5.02
CA ASN A 458 20.13 10.70 5.06
C ASN A 458 20.99 11.08 3.85
N GLY A 459 20.40 11.31 2.67
CA GLY A 459 21.11 11.72 1.46
C GLY A 459 21.81 13.05 1.63
N ALA A 460 21.11 14.05 2.18
CA ALA A 460 21.71 15.34 2.49
C ALA A 460 22.76 15.26 3.62
N ALA A 461 22.57 14.41 4.63
CA ALA A 461 23.58 14.18 5.67
C ALA A 461 24.85 13.49 5.12
N VAL A 462 24.70 12.51 4.21
CA VAL A 462 25.80 11.83 3.52
C VAL A 462 26.53 12.78 2.58
N GLN A 463 25.79 13.59 1.79
CA GLN A 463 26.36 14.66 0.97
C GLN A 463 27.22 15.59 1.82
N ASN A 464 26.69 16.09 2.94
CA ASN A 464 27.40 17.00 3.83
C ASN A 464 28.69 16.38 4.39
N ALA A 465 28.67 15.10 4.81
CA ALA A 465 29.88 14.39 5.25
C ALA A 465 30.94 14.29 4.14
N CYS A 466 30.51 13.98 2.91
CA CYS A 466 31.38 13.83 1.75
C CYS A 466 31.97 15.17 1.29
N GLU A 467 31.19 16.26 1.30
CA GLU A 467 31.65 17.62 1.00
C GLU A 467 32.70 18.11 2.01
N ILE A 468 32.52 17.81 3.29
CA ILE A 468 33.51 18.10 4.35
C ILE A 468 34.84 17.38 4.07
N LEU A 469 34.80 16.13 3.60
CA LEU A 469 35.99 15.36 3.25
C LEU A 469 36.66 15.87 1.96
N LEU A 470 35.87 16.20 0.93
CA LEU A 470 36.38 16.81 -0.31
C LEU A 470 37.09 18.13 -0.04
N LYS A 471 36.51 19.02 0.77
CA LYS A 471 37.14 20.28 1.15
C LYS A 471 38.49 20.11 1.87
N ARG A 472 38.70 18.96 2.55
CA ARG A 472 39.99 18.58 3.14
C ARG A 472 40.98 17.99 2.13
N LEU A 473 40.47 17.30 1.11
CA LEU A 473 41.27 16.70 0.02
C LEU A 473 41.63 17.70 -1.10
N GLU A 474 40.91 18.82 -1.21
CA GLU A 474 41.07 19.79 -2.31
C GLU A 474 42.50 20.34 -2.50
N PRO A 475 43.30 20.64 -1.45
CA PRO A 475 44.69 21.04 -1.63
C PRO A 475 45.54 19.96 -2.31
N PHE A 476 45.23 18.68 -2.08
CA PHE A 476 45.94 17.53 -2.64
C PHE A 476 45.49 17.26 -4.09
N LYS A 477 44.19 17.45 -4.38
CA LYS A 477 43.66 17.46 -5.75
C LYS A 477 44.31 18.58 -6.59
N THR A 478 44.33 19.81 -6.06
CA THR A 478 44.95 20.97 -6.71
C THR A 478 46.47 20.77 -6.92
N LYS A 479 47.17 20.18 -5.95
CA LYS A 479 48.62 19.92 -6.05
C LYS A 479 48.97 18.76 -7.00
N ASN A 480 48.09 17.78 -7.17
CA ASN A 480 48.26 16.68 -8.12
C ASN A 480 46.95 16.41 -8.91
N PRO A 481 46.60 17.24 -9.92
CA PRO A 481 45.33 17.11 -10.64
C PRO A 481 45.19 15.83 -11.49
N LYS A 482 46.28 15.09 -11.69
CA LYS A 482 46.33 13.80 -12.40
C LYS A 482 46.52 12.60 -11.45
N GLY A 483 46.50 12.83 -10.14
CA GLY A 483 46.58 11.78 -9.14
C GLY A 483 45.34 10.88 -9.15
N SER A 484 45.51 9.66 -8.67
CA SER A 484 44.41 8.79 -8.27
C SER A 484 43.77 9.30 -6.97
N TRP A 485 42.58 8.77 -6.67
CA TRP A 485 41.95 8.95 -5.36
C TRP A 485 42.87 8.49 -4.22
N GLU A 486 43.57 7.38 -4.42
CA GLU A 486 44.53 6.79 -3.50
C GLU A 486 45.74 7.70 -3.24
N ASP A 487 46.24 8.41 -4.26
CA ASP A 487 47.34 9.37 -4.12
C ASP A 487 46.94 10.55 -3.22
N TRP A 488 45.77 11.14 -3.46
CA TRP A 488 45.26 12.26 -2.64
C TRP A 488 45.00 11.84 -1.20
N VAL A 489 44.42 10.66 -1.00
CA VAL A 489 44.14 10.07 0.31
C VAL A 489 45.43 9.76 1.09
N ASN A 490 46.44 9.20 0.44
CA ASN A 490 47.73 8.94 1.10
C ASN A 490 48.49 10.24 1.42
N ALA A 491 48.49 11.21 0.50
CA ALA A 491 49.11 12.51 0.75
C ALA A 491 48.44 13.25 1.93
N ALA A 492 47.11 13.22 2.01
CA ALA A 492 46.35 13.78 3.13
C ALA A 492 46.65 13.08 4.46
N TYR A 493 46.75 11.73 4.46
CA TYR A 493 47.14 10.97 5.65
C TYR A 493 48.55 11.34 6.14
N PHE A 494 49.54 11.40 5.25
CA PHE A 494 50.92 11.79 5.61
C PHE A 494 51.00 13.24 6.11
N ASP A 495 50.14 14.14 5.61
CA ASP A 495 50.03 15.51 6.12
C ASP A 495 49.11 15.65 7.37
N ARG A 496 48.71 14.52 7.97
CA ARG A 496 47.93 14.43 9.22
C ARG A 496 46.51 15.02 9.11
N VAL A 497 45.97 15.08 7.90
CA VAL A 497 44.61 15.56 7.63
C VAL A 497 43.59 14.48 8.04
N ASN A 498 42.57 14.88 8.77
CA ASN A 498 41.53 13.95 9.24
C ASN A 498 40.64 13.46 8.08
N LEU A 499 40.63 12.15 7.84
CA LEU A 499 39.85 11.46 6.82
C LEU A 499 38.51 10.87 7.33
N SER A 500 38.06 11.30 8.52
CA SER A 500 36.77 10.97 9.11
C SER A 500 35.90 12.22 9.27
N ALA A 501 34.62 12.15 8.88
CA ALA A 501 33.67 13.25 9.01
C ALA A 501 32.27 12.77 9.40
N ASN A 502 31.68 13.44 10.38
CA ASN A 502 30.23 13.47 10.55
C ASN A 502 29.61 14.44 9.53
N GLY A 503 28.43 14.12 9.04
CA GLY A 503 27.56 15.04 8.32
C GLY A 503 26.16 15.04 8.93
N PHE A 504 25.45 16.15 8.82
CA PHE A 504 24.14 16.33 9.42
C PHE A 504 23.22 17.16 8.54
N TYR A 505 21.93 16.81 8.52
CA TYR A 505 20.90 17.57 7.85
C TYR A 505 19.65 17.72 8.73
N LYS A 506 19.03 18.89 8.65
CA LYS A 506 17.65 19.16 9.09
C LYS A 506 16.91 19.82 7.94
N THR A 507 15.65 19.47 7.72
CA THR A 507 14.82 20.16 6.73
C THR A 507 14.55 21.59 7.20
N PRO A 508 14.83 22.62 6.39
CA PRO A 508 14.59 24.01 6.76
C PRO A 508 13.09 24.35 6.78
N ASP A 509 12.75 25.48 7.41
CA ASP A 509 11.42 26.13 7.44
C ASP A 509 10.20 25.20 7.52
N LEU A 510 10.29 24.13 8.32
CA LEU A 510 9.15 23.33 8.74
C LEU A 510 8.65 23.79 10.10
N GLY A 511 7.33 23.70 10.28
CA GLY A 511 6.62 24.15 11.45
C GLY A 511 5.23 24.59 11.03
N TYR A 512 4.23 23.84 11.46
CA TYR A 512 2.82 24.15 11.25
C TYR A 512 2.12 24.19 12.60
N ASP A 513 1.21 25.15 12.74
CA ASP A 513 0.50 25.46 13.98
C ASP A 513 -1.01 25.27 13.74
N PHE A 514 -1.62 24.37 14.53
CA PHE A 514 -3.01 23.95 14.37
C PHE A 514 -4.02 24.99 14.88
N ASP A 515 -3.64 25.84 15.84
CA ASP A 515 -4.54 26.83 16.45
C ASP A 515 -4.68 28.08 15.56
N THR A 516 -3.58 28.49 14.91
CA THR A 516 -3.53 29.58 13.94
C THR A 516 -3.80 29.16 12.51
N ASN A 517 -3.82 27.84 12.22
CA ASN A 517 -3.90 27.25 10.89
C ASN A 517 -2.82 27.84 9.95
N SER A 518 -1.56 27.84 10.37
CA SER A 518 -0.48 28.55 9.66
C SER A 518 0.87 27.82 9.69
N GLY A 519 1.78 28.22 8.78
CA GLY A 519 3.11 27.63 8.65
C GLY A 519 3.22 26.59 7.53
N ARG A 520 4.27 25.75 7.60
CA ARG A 520 4.60 24.74 6.57
C ARG A 520 4.67 23.34 7.18
N ALA A 521 3.70 22.50 6.83
CA ALA A 521 3.60 21.11 7.30
C ALA A 521 4.50 20.15 6.49
N PHE A 522 4.70 20.43 5.20
CA PHE A 522 5.47 19.55 4.29
C PHE A 522 6.53 20.32 3.50
N ASN A 523 7.69 19.70 3.26
CA ASN A 523 8.75 20.32 2.46
C ASN A 523 8.28 20.52 1.01
N TYR A 524 7.73 19.45 0.42
CA TYR A 524 7.15 19.41 -0.93
C TYR A 524 6.05 18.33 -0.99
N TYR A 525 5.40 18.22 -2.16
CA TYR A 525 4.40 17.18 -2.44
C TYR A 525 4.89 16.26 -3.56
N SER A 526 4.62 14.96 -3.41
CA SER A 526 4.64 14.00 -4.51
C SER A 526 3.23 13.90 -5.10
N TYR A 527 3.16 13.81 -6.44
CA TYR A 527 1.92 13.77 -7.21
C TYR A 527 1.89 12.51 -8.06
N GLY A 528 0.70 11.98 -8.33
CA GLY A 528 0.56 10.85 -9.24
C GLY A 528 -0.88 10.60 -9.62
N VAL A 529 -1.09 9.83 -10.67
CA VAL A 529 -2.43 9.45 -11.15
C VAL A 529 -2.37 8.00 -11.65
N ALA A 530 -3.36 7.20 -11.26
CA ALA A 530 -3.52 5.85 -11.77
C ALA A 530 -4.90 5.63 -12.38
N CYS A 531 -4.93 4.99 -13.53
CA CYS A 531 -6.14 4.43 -14.13
C CYS A 531 -6.12 2.91 -14.02
N SER A 532 -7.18 2.32 -13.48
CA SER A 532 -7.34 0.87 -13.36
C SER A 532 -8.67 0.40 -13.95
N GLU A 533 -8.65 -0.80 -14.50
CA GLU A 533 -9.77 -1.49 -15.14
C GLU A 533 -9.95 -2.88 -14.53
N VAL A 534 -11.19 -3.25 -14.23
CA VAL A 534 -11.54 -4.53 -13.63
C VAL A 534 -12.69 -5.21 -14.35
N GLU A 535 -12.75 -6.53 -14.24
CA GLU A 535 -13.90 -7.35 -14.59
C GLU A 535 -14.45 -7.98 -13.30
N ILE A 536 -15.71 -7.72 -12.95
CA ILE A 536 -16.40 -8.34 -11.81
C ILE A 536 -17.35 -9.43 -12.27
N ASP A 537 -17.44 -10.49 -11.48
CA ASP A 537 -18.42 -11.56 -11.60
C ASP A 537 -19.62 -11.23 -10.70
N CYS A 538 -20.75 -10.79 -11.27
CA CYS A 538 -21.89 -10.34 -10.47
C CYS A 538 -22.55 -11.46 -9.65
N LEU A 539 -22.28 -12.72 -9.97
CA LEU A 539 -22.85 -13.90 -9.33
C LEU A 539 -21.98 -14.44 -8.19
N THR A 540 -20.68 -14.16 -8.14
CA THR A 540 -19.80 -14.55 -7.01
C THR A 540 -19.14 -13.37 -6.28
N GLY A 541 -19.16 -12.17 -6.86
CA GLY A 541 -18.44 -11.00 -6.36
C GLY A 541 -16.92 -11.07 -6.53
N ALA A 542 -16.38 -12.16 -7.09
CA ALA A 542 -14.98 -12.21 -7.49
C ALA A 542 -14.69 -11.17 -8.59
N HIS A 543 -13.44 -10.71 -8.69
CA HIS A 543 -13.02 -9.79 -9.75
C HIS A 543 -11.65 -10.19 -10.31
N LYS A 544 -11.31 -9.65 -11.48
CA LYS A 544 -9.98 -9.68 -12.08
C LYS A 544 -9.50 -8.26 -12.30
N ASN A 545 -8.22 -8.03 -12.07
CA ASN A 545 -7.55 -6.77 -12.40
C ASN A 545 -7.02 -6.89 -13.84
N LEU A 546 -7.65 -6.18 -14.78
CA LEU A 546 -7.35 -6.29 -16.21
C LEU A 546 -6.10 -5.48 -16.56
N ARG A 547 -6.19 -4.15 -16.42
CA ARG A 547 -5.11 -3.22 -16.77
C ARG A 547 -5.04 -2.05 -15.79
N THR A 548 -3.83 -1.78 -15.31
CA THR A 548 -3.50 -0.59 -14.51
C THR A 548 -2.38 0.19 -15.20
N THR A 549 -2.58 1.50 -15.34
CA THR A 549 -1.56 2.46 -15.79
C THR A 549 -1.33 3.49 -14.69
N ILE A 550 -0.07 3.76 -14.35
CA ILE A 550 0.34 4.68 -13.28
C ILE A 550 1.34 5.69 -13.85
N VAL A 551 1.08 6.98 -13.64
CA VAL A 551 2.07 8.06 -13.84
C VAL A 551 2.39 8.67 -12.48
N MET A 552 3.68 8.75 -12.13
CA MET A 552 4.15 9.16 -10.81
C MET A 552 5.25 10.21 -10.89
N ASP A 553 5.08 11.33 -10.18
CA ASP A 553 6.12 12.33 -9.98
C ASP A 553 7.01 11.95 -8.79
N VAL A 554 8.22 11.50 -9.14
CA VAL A 554 9.33 11.15 -8.24
C VAL A 554 10.50 12.13 -8.37
N GLY A 555 10.28 13.30 -8.98
CA GLY A 555 11.32 14.24 -9.37
C GLY A 555 12.40 13.61 -10.25
N HIS A 556 13.64 14.10 -10.12
CA HIS A 556 14.81 13.41 -10.69
C HIS A 556 15.15 12.21 -9.80
N SER A 557 14.56 11.05 -10.11
CA SER A 557 14.78 9.79 -9.38
C SER A 557 16.27 9.49 -9.19
N LEU A 558 16.67 9.17 -7.94
CA LEU A 558 18.04 8.72 -7.67
C LEU A 558 18.33 7.34 -8.28
N ASN A 559 17.31 6.50 -8.42
CA ASN A 559 17.42 5.15 -8.96
C ASN A 559 16.04 4.69 -9.47
N PRO A 560 15.75 4.75 -10.78
CA PRO A 560 14.43 4.47 -11.31
C PRO A 560 14.00 3.01 -11.17
N ALA A 561 14.94 2.04 -11.07
CA ALA A 561 14.56 0.65 -10.80
C ALA A 561 14.03 0.46 -9.37
N ILE A 562 14.69 1.08 -8.38
CA ILE A 562 14.19 1.11 -7.00
C ILE A 562 12.86 1.88 -6.94
N ASP A 563 12.76 3.01 -7.62
CA ASP A 563 11.59 3.88 -7.50
C ASP A 563 10.35 3.31 -8.23
N ILE A 564 10.51 2.64 -9.38
CA ILE A 564 9.45 1.84 -10.00
C ILE A 564 9.01 0.71 -9.05
N GLY A 565 9.95 -0.06 -8.48
CA GLY A 565 9.63 -1.12 -7.52
C GLY A 565 8.92 -0.61 -6.26
N GLN A 566 9.20 0.64 -5.83
CA GLN A 566 8.45 1.30 -4.75
C GLN A 566 7.03 1.70 -5.20
N VAL A 567 6.84 2.19 -6.43
CA VAL A 567 5.51 2.44 -7.00
C VAL A 567 4.69 1.15 -7.07
N GLU A 568 5.25 0.10 -7.65
CA GLU A 568 4.58 -1.20 -7.81
C GLU A 568 4.25 -1.82 -6.45
N GLY A 569 5.24 -1.98 -5.57
CA GLY A 569 5.02 -2.54 -4.23
C GLY A 569 4.15 -1.66 -3.33
N GLY A 570 4.08 -0.36 -3.58
CA GLY A 570 3.14 0.56 -2.93
C GLY A 570 1.71 0.32 -3.40
N PHE A 571 1.51 0.33 -4.71
CA PHE A 571 0.24 0.05 -5.34
C PHE A 571 -0.31 -1.32 -4.93
N MET A 572 0.50 -2.39 -4.92
CA MET A 572 0.00 -3.71 -4.51
C MET A 572 -0.41 -3.78 -3.03
N GLN A 573 0.29 -3.09 -2.12
CA GLN A 573 -0.16 -2.97 -0.72
C GLN A 573 -1.45 -2.13 -0.58
N GLY A 574 -1.70 -1.21 -1.52
CA GLY A 574 -2.98 -0.50 -1.61
C GLY A 574 -4.10 -1.39 -2.18
N LEU A 575 -3.80 -2.20 -3.20
CA LEU A 575 -4.73 -3.14 -3.82
C LEU A 575 -5.22 -4.14 -2.77
N GLY A 576 -4.31 -4.69 -1.97
CA GLY A 576 -4.62 -5.48 -0.79
C GLY A 576 -5.59 -4.75 0.15
N LEU A 577 -5.17 -3.63 0.72
CA LEU A 577 -5.96 -2.78 1.63
C LEU A 577 -7.37 -2.44 1.12
N PHE A 578 -7.52 -2.20 -0.17
CA PHE A 578 -8.78 -1.74 -0.76
C PHE A 578 -9.66 -2.85 -1.34
N THR A 579 -9.17 -4.10 -1.51
CA THR A 579 -9.95 -5.17 -2.18
C THR A 579 -9.85 -6.57 -1.57
N LEU A 580 -8.76 -6.93 -0.87
CA LEU A 580 -8.49 -8.29 -0.40
C LEU A 580 -8.28 -8.41 1.13
N GLU A 581 -7.53 -7.47 1.72
CA GLU A 581 -7.01 -7.58 3.09
C GLU A 581 -8.07 -7.20 4.14
N GLU A 582 -8.65 -8.21 4.80
CA GLU A 582 -9.70 -8.04 5.80
C GLU A 582 -9.32 -8.70 7.13
N LEU A 583 -9.34 -7.93 8.22
CA LEU A 583 -9.14 -8.44 9.59
C LEU A 583 -10.49 -8.76 10.23
N HIS A 584 -10.70 -10.02 10.62
CA HIS A 584 -11.91 -10.46 11.31
C HIS A 584 -11.67 -10.62 12.82
N TYR A 585 -12.59 -10.08 13.61
CA TYR A 585 -12.58 -10.15 15.08
C TYR A 585 -13.91 -10.73 15.57
N SER A 586 -13.88 -11.50 16.66
CA SER A 586 -15.10 -11.92 17.36
C SER A 586 -15.80 -10.73 18.05
N PRO A 587 -17.09 -10.85 18.44
CA PRO A 587 -17.77 -9.83 19.24
C PRO A 587 -17.09 -9.49 20.58
N GLN A 588 -16.20 -10.36 21.06
CA GLN A 588 -15.39 -10.18 22.27
C GLN A 588 -14.01 -9.55 21.99
N GLY A 589 -13.74 -9.13 20.75
CA GLY A 589 -12.49 -8.49 20.33
C GLY A 589 -11.34 -9.45 20.00
N VAL A 590 -11.60 -10.77 19.91
CA VAL A 590 -10.55 -11.76 19.61
C VAL A 590 -10.27 -11.78 18.11
N LEU A 591 -9.02 -11.50 17.72
CA LEU A 591 -8.57 -11.62 16.32
C LEU A 591 -8.68 -13.09 15.85
N LEU A 592 -9.35 -13.30 14.71
CA LEU A 592 -9.57 -14.59 14.07
C LEU A 592 -8.62 -14.81 12.88
N THR A 593 -8.30 -13.75 12.14
CA THR A 593 -7.39 -13.77 10.97
C THR A 593 -5.94 -13.61 11.41
N ARG A 594 -5.31 -14.70 11.87
CA ARG A 594 -3.93 -14.70 12.41
C ARG A 594 -2.86 -15.32 11.52
N GLY A 595 -3.06 -15.39 10.20
CA GLY A 595 -2.02 -15.90 9.31
C GLY A 595 -2.49 -16.08 7.86
N PRO A 596 -1.59 -16.48 6.93
CA PRO A 596 -1.88 -16.56 5.50
C PRO A 596 -2.97 -17.58 5.13
N GLY A 597 -3.36 -18.46 6.06
CA GLY A 597 -4.54 -19.32 5.91
C GLY A 597 -5.85 -18.52 5.80
N SER A 598 -6.00 -17.45 6.58
CA SER A 598 -7.24 -16.68 6.72
C SER A 598 -7.13 -15.19 6.39
N TYR A 599 -5.96 -14.56 6.59
CA TYR A 599 -5.65 -13.22 6.08
C TYR A 599 -5.00 -13.32 4.69
N LYS A 600 -5.47 -12.54 3.72
CA LYS A 600 -5.04 -12.63 2.31
C LYS A 600 -4.41 -11.32 1.83
N ILE A 601 -3.09 -11.29 1.81
CA ILE A 601 -2.33 -10.32 1.00
C ILE A 601 -2.45 -10.69 -0.50
N PRO A 602 -2.29 -9.74 -1.42
CA PRO A 602 -2.23 -10.04 -2.87
C PRO A 602 -1.11 -11.02 -3.23
N ALA A 603 -1.44 -11.99 -4.06
CA ALA A 603 -0.53 -12.96 -4.65
C ALA A 603 -0.32 -12.67 -6.15
N PHE A 604 0.50 -13.50 -6.81
CA PHE A 604 0.79 -13.40 -8.26
C PHE A 604 -0.45 -13.44 -9.17
N GLY A 605 -1.59 -13.97 -8.70
CA GLY A 605 -2.85 -14.01 -9.44
C GLY A 605 -3.72 -12.76 -9.29
N ASP A 606 -3.42 -11.88 -8.33
CA ASP A 606 -4.24 -10.72 -7.98
C ASP A 606 -3.72 -9.41 -8.60
N ILE A 607 -2.50 -9.42 -9.15
CA ILE A 607 -1.90 -8.26 -9.83
C ILE A 607 -2.65 -7.95 -11.14
N PRO A 608 -2.64 -6.68 -11.61
CA PRO A 608 -3.19 -6.33 -12.92
C PRO A 608 -2.51 -7.12 -14.05
N THR A 609 -3.32 -7.76 -14.90
CA THR A 609 -2.84 -8.61 -16.02
C THR A 609 -1.93 -7.83 -16.98
N GLN A 610 -2.20 -6.53 -17.15
CA GLN A 610 -1.26 -5.55 -17.71
C GLN A 610 -1.02 -4.42 -16.70
N LEU A 611 0.19 -4.37 -16.13
CA LEU A 611 0.66 -3.23 -15.34
C LEU A 611 1.55 -2.34 -16.22
N THR A 612 1.44 -1.01 -16.05
CA THR A 612 2.32 -0.04 -16.71
C THR A 612 2.61 1.10 -15.74
N VAL A 613 3.88 1.26 -15.38
CA VAL A 613 4.36 2.37 -14.54
C VAL A 613 5.18 3.33 -15.40
N SER A 614 5.01 4.63 -15.18
CA SER A 614 5.80 5.68 -15.82
C SER A 614 6.16 6.75 -14.79
N LEU A 615 7.44 7.10 -14.76
CA LEU A 615 7.93 8.21 -13.94
C LEU A 615 7.82 9.49 -14.77
N LEU A 616 7.24 10.55 -14.19
CA LEU A 616 7.08 11.83 -14.86
C LEU A 616 8.46 12.42 -15.21
N ARG A 617 8.67 12.76 -16.48
CA ARG A 617 9.91 13.39 -16.95
C ARG A 617 9.93 14.88 -16.61
N ASP A 618 11.13 15.47 -16.56
CA ASP A 618 11.31 16.93 -16.52
C ASP A 618 10.49 17.59 -15.40
N ALA A 619 10.73 17.14 -14.16
CA ALA A 619 9.99 17.53 -12.95
C ALA A 619 10.90 17.73 -11.71
N PRO A 620 12.05 18.44 -11.81
CA PRO A 620 13.01 18.56 -10.72
C PRO A 620 12.43 19.19 -9.44
N ASN A 621 12.87 18.69 -8.27
CA ASN A 621 12.48 19.18 -6.95
C ASN A 621 13.69 19.73 -6.18
N GLU A 622 14.03 21.00 -6.40
CA GLU A 622 15.21 21.68 -5.83
C GLU A 622 15.33 21.62 -4.30
N LYS A 623 14.23 21.31 -3.59
CA LYS A 623 14.16 21.19 -2.13
C LYS A 623 14.72 19.88 -1.55
N ALA A 624 15.21 18.96 -2.39
CA ALA A 624 15.67 17.63 -1.97
C ALA A 624 16.94 17.18 -2.71
N ILE A 625 17.58 16.15 -2.17
CA ILE A 625 18.84 15.57 -2.68
C ILE A 625 18.75 15.27 -4.19
N PHE A 626 19.65 15.89 -4.96
CA PHE A 626 19.75 15.82 -6.42
C PHE A 626 18.42 15.98 -7.18
N ALA A 627 17.54 16.87 -6.71
CA ALA A 627 16.25 17.19 -7.31
C ALA A 627 15.21 16.03 -7.34
N SER A 628 15.41 15.01 -6.50
CA SER A 628 14.51 13.85 -6.36
C SER A 628 13.25 14.15 -5.53
N LYS A 629 12.25 13.25 -5.57
CA LYS A 629 11.13 13.20 -4.61
C LYS A 629 10.99 11.81 -4.00
N ALA A 630 10.52 11.77 -2.76
CA ALA A 630 10.25 10.53 -2.05
C ALA A 630 9.04 9.78 -2.63
N VAL A 631 9.24 8.50 -2.94
CA VAL A 631 8.26 7.61 -3.60
C VAL A 631 7.67 6.54 -2.67
N GLY A 632 8.12 6.46 -1.41
CA GLY A 632 7.80 5.35 -0.50
C GLY A 632 6.30 5.17 -0.29
N GLU A 633 5.62 6.14 0.32
CA GLU A 633 4.20 6.05 0.68
C GLU A 633 3.19 6.52 -0.38
N PRO A 634 3.43 7.59 -1.19
CA PRO A 634 2.41 8.16 -2.07
C PRO A 634 1.71 7.18 -3.03
N PRO A 635 2.39 6.21 -3.68
CA PRO A 635 1.77 5.32 -4.65
C PRO A 635 0.74 4.35 -4.05
N LEU A 636 0.75 4.13 -2.73
CA LEU A 636 -0.18 3.20 -2.09
C LEU A 636 -1.64 3.65 -2.23
N PHE A 637 -1.90 4.96 -2.25
CA PHE A 637 -3.27 5.44 -2.42
C PHE A 637 -3.81 5.23 -3.85
N LEU A 638 -2.93 5.19 -4.86
CA LEU A 638 -3.34 5.09 -6.27
C LEU A 638 -4.08 3.78 -6.61
N ALA A 639 -3.94 2.74 -5.78
CA ALA A 639 -4.72 1.52 -5.88
C ALA A 639 -6.22 1.69 -5.56
N ALA A 640 -6.63 2.84 -5.00
CA ALA A 640 -8.04 3.21 -4.92
C ALA A 640 -8.69 3.27 -6.32
N SER A 641 -7.92 3.48 -7.40
CA SER A 641 -8.41 3.31 -8.78
C SER A 641 -9.03 1.94 -9.04
N VAL A 642 -8.50 0.86 -8.44
CA VAL A 642 -9.09 -0.49 -8.53
C VAL A 642 -10.43 -0.54 -7.80
N PHE A 643 -10.50 0.00 -6.59
CA PHE A 643 -11.75 0.07 -5.81
C PHE A 643 -12.84 0.89 -6.53
N TYR A 644 -12.50 2.03 -7.15
CA TYR A 644 -13.48 2.83 -7.89
C TYR A 644 -13.86 2.21 -9.24
N ALA A 645 -12.96 1.45 -9.88
CA ALA A 645 -13.30 0.61 -11.02
C ALA A 645 -14.28 -0.51 -10.63
N ILE A 646 -14.10 -1.14 -9.46
CA ILE A 646 -15.08 -2.08 -8.88
C ILE A 646 -16.41 -1.37 -8.58
N LYS A 647 -16.39 -0.17 -7.96
CA LYS A 647 -17.61 0.62 -7.69
C LYS A 647 -18.35 0.98 -8.98
N ASP A 648 -17.64 1.22 -10.09
CA ASP A 648 -18.22 1.45 -11.43
C ASP A 648 -18.81 0.18 -12.05
N ALA A 649 -18.10 -0.96 -12.01
CA ALA A 649 -18.62 -2.23 -12.51
C ALA A 649 -19.90 -2.66 -11.74
N VAL A 650 -19.91 -2.46 -10.42
CA VAL A 650 -21.10 -2.66 -9.57
C VAL A 650 -22.21 -1.67 -9.92
N ARG A 651 -21.90 -0.40 -10.20
CA ARG A 651 -22.87 0.60 -10.69
C ARG A 651 -23.55 0.14 -11.99
N ALA A 652 -22.80 -0.41 -12.94
CA ALA A 652 -23.36 -0.99 -14.17
C ALA A 652 -24.27 -2.20 -13.91
N ALA A 653 -23.91 -3.09 -12.98
CA ALA A 653 -24.76 -4.22 -12.57
C ALA A 653 -26.07 -3.76 -11.89
N ARG A 654 -26.00 -2.68 -11.11
CA ARG A 654 -27.13 -2.10 -10.37
C ARG A 654 -28.12 -1.37 -11.28
N ALA A 655 -27.64 -0.70 -12.32
CA ALA A 655 -28.48 0.00 -13.29
C ALA A 655 -29.45 -0.94 -14.03
N GLU A 656 -29.01 -2.14 -14.42
CA GLU A 656 -29.88 -3.17 -15.03
C GLU A 656 -30.92 -3.75 -14.05
N SER A 657 -30.64 -3.70 -12.76
CA SER A 657 -31.61 -4.00 -11.69
C SER A 657 -32.44 -2.76 -11.28
N GLN A 658 -32.43 -1.68 -12.10
CA GLN A 658 -33.13 -0.41 -11.90
C GLN A 658 -32.76 0.36 -10.61
N MET A 659 -31.59 0.08 -10.02
CA MET A 659 -31.10 0.75 -8.82
C MET A 659 -30.09 1.86 -9.16
N MET A 660 -30.60 3.06 -9.42
CA MET A 660 -29.78 4.23 -9.79
C MET A 660 -29.29 5.04 -8.59
N GLY A 661 -28.32 5.93 -8.82
CA GLY A 661 -27.80 6.89 -7.84
C GLY A 661 -26.60 6.38 -7.01
N PRO A 662 -26.09 7.21 -6.07
CA PRO A 662 -25.02 6.82 -5.16
C PRO A 662 -25.38 5.59 -4.31
N PHE A 663 -24.38 4.74 -4.03
CA PHE A 663 -24.53 3.60 -3.14
C PHE A 663 -23.25 3.42 -2.30
N ARG A 664 -23.42 2.88 -1.08
CA ARG A 664 -22.32 2.59 -0.16
C ARG A 664 -21.63 1.28 -0.55
N LEU A 665 -20.31 1.35 -0.66
CA LEU A 665 -19.39 0.22 -0.72
C LEU A 665 -18.25 0.57 0.24
N ASP A 666 -17.96 -0.30 1.20
CA ASP A 666 -16.93 -0.04 2.23
C ASP A 666 -15.63 -0.78 1.89
N SER A 667 -14.48 -0.19 2.24
CA SER A 667 -13.16 -0.83 2.09
C SER A 667 -12.91 -1.94 3.13
N PRO A 668 -12.25 -3.06 2.77
CA PRO A 668 -11.94 -3.50 1.41
C PRO A 668 -13.21 -3.89 0.64
N ALA A 669 -13.24 -3.69 -0.67
CA ALA A 669 -14.27 -4.22 -1.56
C ALA A 669 -14.08 -5.74 -1.78
N SER A 670 -14.25 -6.52 -0.71
CA SER A 670 -14.17 -7.98 -0.74
C SER A 670 -15.30 -8.59 -1.58
N ALA A 671 -15.13 -9.85 -2.00
CA ALA A 671 -16.10 -10.54 -2.84
C ALA A 671 -17.52 -10.58 -2.24
N GLU A 672 -17.63 -10.69 -0.91
CA GLU A 672 -18.90 -10.52 -0.18
C GLU A 672 -19.59 -9.19 -0.54
N ARG A 673 -18.86 -8.08 -0.41
CA ARG A 673 -19.41 -6.74 -0.53
C ARG A 673 -19.75 -6.41 -1.98
N ILE A 674 -18.92 -6.87 -2.92
CA ILE A 674 -19.21 -6.80 -4.37
C ILE A 674 -20.48 -7.59 -4.68
N ARG A 675 -20.59 -8.84 -4.21
CA ARG A 675 -21.74 -9.71 -4.51
C ARG A 675 -23.05 -9.15 -3.95
N ASN A 676 -23.03 -8.69 -2.71
CA ASN A 676 -24.20 -8.15 -2.02
C ASN A 676 -24.65 -6.81 -2.63
N ALA A 677 -23.74 -6.00 -3.18
CA ALA A 677 -24.08 -4.75 -3.86
C ALA A 677 -24.66 -4.96 -5.28
N CYS A 678 -24.31 -6.07 -5.94
CA CYS A 678 -24.87 -6.51 -7.23
C CYS A 678 -26.27 -7.15 -7.06
N CYS A 679 -27.23 -6.41 -6.51
CA CYS A 679 -28.53 -7.01 -6.15
C CYS A 679 -29.34 -7.44 -7.39
N ASP A 680 -29.90 -8.65 -7.33
CA ASP A 680 -30.58 -9.39 -8.40
C ASP A 680 -31.74 -10.24 -7.83
N ARG A 681 -32.21 -11.27 -8.57
CA ARG A 681 -33.27 -12.18 -8.08
C ARG A 681 -32.84 -13.08 -6.92
N PHE A 682 -31.55 -13.42 -6.81
CA PHE A 682 -31.02 -14.32 -5.78
C PHE A 682 -30.82 -13.56 -4.46
N THR A 683 -30.28 -12.33 -4.49
CA THR A 683 -30.15 -11.46 -3.31
C THR A 683 -31.48 -10.94 -2.74
N LYS A 684 -32.62 -11.35 -3.33
CA LYS A 684 -33.98 -11.05 -2.85
C LYS A 684 -34.67 -12.28 -2.22
N LEU A 685 -34.05 -13.45 -2.33
CA LEU A 685 -34.44 -14.69 -1.65
C LEU A 685 -33.66 -14.89 -0.32
N VAL A 686 -32.78 -13.94 0.03
CA VAL A 686 -31.81 -13.98 1.14
C VAL A 686 -31.61 -12.59 1.73
#